data_AF-A0A821N061-F1
#
_entry.id   AF-A0A821N061-F1
#
_cell.length_a   1.000
_cell.length_b   1.000
_cell.length_c   1.000
_cell.angle_alpha   90.00
_cell.angle_beta   90.00
_cell.angle_gamma   90.00
#
_symmetry.space_group_name_H-M   'P 1'
#
loop_
_entity.id
_entity.type
_entity.pdbx_description
1 polymer ?
#
loop_
_entity_poly.entity_id
_entity_poly.type
_entity_poly.pdbx_seq_one_letter_code
_entity_poly.pdbx_strand_id
1 'polypeptide(L)'
;MTGSLNPIHRSHISNLETVKKQLEQSNPSWHVLAGYLSPTHSQHSEFRPLCYTTNYTHKFEGHSVSSTQSTTRNFTIVGNDFMKDGQPYRIIAGSIHYWRSLPQDWNDRLTLIKRLGCNTITTYIWWALHEPEDGTFVFDKPEYDFVSFIQLAQSLDLLVIVRVGPYITAEVDLGGFPYWIMKLQHIAIRRPNEVYYQLIDRYFDQLIPRLAPLQYHLGGSIIDFQVEDDSDVPLISFDDTHSYYGYLRDGLIKRGIQSLISTLASPNVISLRKAVIPNAWTALEYQIQHSTPDALALLRKHAPDHNPFMVMEYYPGWIDYEGQSHHTIDSEQFAEGVDKIFSYNGSVNFYMVFGGTNFQFTNGGDRALAYHSIITSYDYDAMIIECGDAHQTKFKAVRDVIAKYVPLPPMPTPSPSPKGLYGTMQFNSRAQLIENLHPFNVLHNIDVPIQFEYLNQSYGYILYSTQLKDFTGLPEPLLLPWMQDRAVVLLDELVQGVIGWTETDPIALINLHPIKMNPNPRLDILVENKGRCCGEIPDLGCSFKGMKDKPWLGLKQLGNWTITKLPMDDQLSQQSTTFNWQTIPPGTSIISPSFYRSTFTIDMSKPLHSFLCTDNWGYGFIIINGFNLGRYSEKGPQRTMYVPAHILKQGINEILTDEIHTMLVNIYLDEVLSETSDDNEQTRIKLQKFLVKSNSYRIQAVLNRINQTKQFKRELALLYGKLNDFEQAFQILVNELEDYQYAENYCVALSHDKSNDDRKIVAHALFNVFLASLDKHPNEITEAVHHLLCNNEIEFDFIEILKRLPSQWSILSLKDILLRAMRTYSYIERSTKLKIALNRIQNEKLNIKLTKLKCSNVIINEYRRCKHCLQQFYETSCIVYQDGSQVHVHCAKQLN
;
A
#
# COMPACT_ATOMS: atom_id res chain seq x y z
N MET A 1 -3.57 25.09 20.91
CA MET A 1 -2.45 24.25 21.37
C MET A 1 -1.24 24.55 20.51
N THR A 2 -0.32 25.37 20.99
CA THR A 2 1.00 25.57 20.37
C THR A 2 2.01 24.78 21.19
N GLY A 3 2.63 23.74 20.61
CA GLY A 3 3.68 23.01 21.32
C GLY A 3 4.06 21.66 20.70
N SER A 4 4.78 21.69 19.58
CA SER A 4 6.05 20.95 19.43
C SER A 4 6.67 21.30 18.07
N LEU A 5 7.51 22.33 18.07
CA LEU A 5 8.47 22.55 16.99
C LEU A 5 9.56 21.47 17.12
N ASN A 6 9.85 20.84 15.99
CA ASN A 6 10.89 19.83 15.78
C ASN A 6 12.25 20.23 16.44
N PRO A 7 12.92 19.34 17.19
CA PRO A 7 14.20 19.62 17.90
C PRO A 7 15.33 20.18 17.01
N ILE A 8 15.28 19.94 15.70
CA ILE A 8 16.29 20.36 14.72
C ILE A 8 16.40 21.89 14.61
N HIS A 9 15.33 22.65 14.90
CA HIS A 9 15.38 24.12 14.80
C HIS A 9 16.06 24.81 15.99
N ARG A 10 16.24 24.13 17.14
CA ARG A 10 16.99 24.70 18.28
C ARG A 10 18.51 24.50 18.15
N SER A 11 18.98 23.45 17.46
CA SER A 11 20.41 23.19 17.30
C SER A 11 21.11 24.21 16.38
N HIS A 12 20.43 24.71 15.35
CA HIS A 12 21.02 25.66 14.40
C HIS A 12 21.23 27.08 14.96
N ILE A 13 20.44 27.52 15.94
CA ILE A 13 20.62 28.84 16.58
C ILE A 13 21.73 28.77 17.64
N SER A 14 21.87 27.65 18.33
CA SER A 14 22.93 27.42 19.33
C SER A 14 24.33 27.31 18.72
N ASN A 15 24.45 26.90 17.45
CA ASN A 15 25.75 26.68 16.81
C ASN A 15 26.41 27.97 16.25
N LEU A 16 25.64 29.04 16.02
CA LEU A 16 26.19 30.29 15.50
C LEU A 16 26.99 31.09 16.55
N GLU A 17 26.60 31.03 17.83
CA GLU A 17 27.36 31.66 18.92
C GLU A 17 28.67 30.90 19.24
N THR A 18 28.67 29.57 19.09
CA THR A 18 29.88 28.75 19.26
C THR A 18 30.87 28.95 18.10
N VAL A 19 30.38 29.04 16.87
CA VAL A 19 31.20 29.38 15.68
C VAL A 19 31.78 30.79 15.79
N LYS A 20 31.01 31.76 16.29
CA LYS A 20 31.48 33.11 16.57
C LYS A 20 32.63 33.13 17.58
N LYS A 21 32.50 32.41 18.70
CA LYS A 21 33.55 32.31 19.73
C LYS A 21 34.82 31.60 19.24
N GLN A 22 34.71 30.59 18.38
CA GLN A 22 35.86 29.87 17.83
C GLN A 22 36.60 30.68 16.75
N LEU A 23 35.88 31.45 15.92
CA LEU A 23 36.47 32.36 14.92
C LEU A 23 37.17 33.56 15.57
N GLU A 24 36.65 34.08 16.68
CA GLU A 24 37.25 35.18 17.46
C GLU A 24 38.57 34.79 18.14
N GLN A 25 38.83 33.49 18.38
CA GLN A 25 40.04 33.00 19.05
C GLN A 25 41.21 32.69 18.09
N SER A 26 40.99 32.58 16.79
CA SER A 26 41.99 32.04 15.85
C SER A 26 42.82 33.06 15.06
N ASN A 27 42.38 34.30 14.83
CA ASN A 27 43.21 35.33 14.15
C ASN A 27 42.61 36.76 14.22
N PRO A 28 43.37 37.82 14.62
CA PRO A 28 42.83 39.17 14.83
C PRO A 28 42.42 39.98 13.58
N SER A 29 42.59 39.45 12.35
CA SER A 29 42.29 40.17 11.10
C SER A 29 40.86 40.01 10.56
N TRP A 30 39.94 39.40 11.32
CA TRP A 30 38.57 39.06 10.88
C TRP A 30 37.46 39.99 11.42
N HIS A 31 37.78 41.23 11.78
CA HIS A 31 36.88 42.13 12.53
C HIS A 31 35.77 42.88 11.75
N VAL A 32 35.54 42.65 10.45
CA VAL A 32 34.65 43.52 9.66
C VAL A 32 33.19 43.04 9.53
N LEU A 33 32.78 41.93 10.16
CA LEU A 33 31.41 41.40 10.03
C LEU A 33 30.56 41.41 11.32
N ALA A 34 30.92 42.24 12.31
CA ALA A 34 30.23 42.29 13.61
C ALA A 34 29.11 43.37 13.73
N GLY A 35 28.81 44.11 12.65
CA GLY A 35 27.92 45.29 12.72
C GLY A 35 26.43 45.08 12.40
N TYR A 36 26.00 43.90 11.94
CA TYR A 36 24.64 43.72 11.38
C TYR A 36 23.65 42.93 12.24
N LEU A 37 24.00 42.60 13.48
CA LEU A 37 23.14 41.79 14.36
C LEU A 37 22.96 42.48 15.71
N SER A 38 21.93 43.30 15.81
CA SER A 38 21.37 43.75 17.09
C SER A 38 19.85 43.52 17.10
N PRO A 39 19.31 42.78 18.09
CA PRO A 39 17.87 42.62 18.28
C PRO A 39 17.34 43.63 19.31
N THR A 40 16.20 44.28 19.02
CA THR A 40 15.45 45.07 20.00
C THR A 40 14.20 44.34 20.49
N HIS A 41 14.02 44.37 21.81
CA HIS A 41 12.92 43.78 22.58
C HIS A 41 11.60 44.59 22.52
N SER A 42 10.47 43.90 22.72
CA SER A 42 9.31 44.29 23.56
C SER A 42 8.32 43.11 23.57
N GLN A 43 8.00 42.45 24.70
CA GLN A 43 7.24 42.76 25.93
C GLN A 43 5.84 42.10 25.94
N HIS A 44 5.41 41.77 27.17
CA HIS A 44 4.48 40.72 27.60
C HIS A 44 2.97 41.00 27.43
N SER A 45 2.15 39.95 27.49
CA SER A 45 1.09 39.83 28.53
C SER A 45 0.52 38.40 28.64
N GLU A 46 0.33 37.96 29.88
CA GLU A 46 -0.28 36.70 30.33
C GLU A 46 -1.79 36.85 30.52
N PHE A 47 -2.56 35.75 30.48
CA PHE A 47 -3.74 35.55 31.37
C PHE A 47 -4.01 34.06 31.64
N ARG A 48 -4.37 33.77 32.89
CA ARG A 48 -4.59 32.45 33.54
C ARG A 48 -6.06 31.95 33.42
N PRO A 49 -6.33 30.65 33.72
CA PRO A 49 -7.64 30.01 33.60
C PRO A 49 -8.47 30.03 34.90
N LEU A 50 -9.79 29.84 34.78
CA LEU A 50 -10.71 29.56 35.90
C LEU A 50 -11.67 28.40 35.53
N CYS A 51 -11.78 27.45 36.46
CA CYS A 51 -12.63 26.25 36.48
C CYS A 51 -13.88 26.50 37.33
N TYR A 52 -15.04 25.88 37.04
CA TYR A 52 -16.02 25.41 38.03
C TYR A 52 -16.93 24.28 37.48
N THR A 53 -17.35 23.38 38.37
CA THR A 53 -18.17 22.16 38.21
C THR A 53 -19.65 22.38 38.60
N THR A 54 -20.58 21.52 38.13
CA THR A 54 -21.64 20.87 38.95
C THR A 54 -22.51 19.87 38.14
N ASN A 55 -22.96 18.81 38.84
CA ASN A 55 -23.70 17.61 38.40
C ASN A 55 -25.23 17.82 38.27
N TYR A 56 -25.95 16.93 37.55
CA TYR A 56 -27.17 16.24 38.04
C TYR A 56 -27.56 15.01 37.18
N THR A 57 -28.15 14.01 37.84
CA THR A 57 -28.55 12.63 37.45
C THR A 57 -30.07 12.48 37.24
N HIS A 58 -30.54 11.48 36.46
CA HIS A 58 -31.63 10.51 36.75
C HIS A 58 -31.92 9.63 35.50
N LYS A 59 -31.66 8.30 35.52
CA LYS A 59 -32.50 7.12 35.89
C LYS A 59 -33.68 6.80 34.94
N PHE A 60 -33.54 5.70 34.19
CA PHE A 60 -34.62 4.95 33.55
C PHE A 60 -35.02 3.75 34.43
N GLU A 61 -36.32 3.49 34.57
CA GLU A 61 -36.87 2.27 35.15
C GLU A 61 -37.32 1.33 34.02
N GLY A 62 -36.81 0.10 34.04
CA GLY A 62 -37.24 -0.99 33.17
C GLY A 62 -38.28 -1.87 33.85
N HIS A 63 -39.20 -2.41 33.07
CA HIS A 63 -40.03 -3.55 33.46
C HIS A 63 -39.67 -4.76 32.60
N SER A 64 -39.20 -5.81 33.25
CA SER A 64 -39.00 -7.14 32.66
C SER A 64 -40.23 -8.01 32.95
N VAL A 65 -40.63 -8.81 31.95
CA VAL A 65 -41.54 -9.93 32.12
C VAL A 65 -40.78 -11.18 31.70
N SER A 66 -40.68 -12.16 32.61
CA SER A 66 -40.05 -13.44 32.34
C SER A 66 -41.01 -14.36 31.58
N SER A 67 -40.44 -15.19 30.69
CA SER A 67 -41.11 -16.40 30.24
C SER A 67 -40.11 -17.55 30.15
N THR A 68 -40.66 -18.73 30.44
CA THR A 68 -40.03 -20.01 30.76
C THR A 68 -39.35 -20.70 29.56
N GLN A 69 -38.28 -21.43 29.87
CA GLN A 69 -37.38 -22.15 28.96
C GLN A 69 -38.07 -23.06 27.94
N SER A 70 -38.06 -22.62 26.69
CA SER A 70 -37.82 -23.48 25.53
C SER A 70 -36.31 -23.61 25.37
N THR A 71 -35.76 -24.81 25.19
CA THR A 71 -34.35 -25.01 24.81
C THR A 71 -34.14 -24.63 23.34
N THR A 72 -34.35 -23.35 23.05
CA THR A 72 -34.09 -22.71 21.76
C THR A 72 -32.61 -22.35 21.68
N ARG A 73 -31.92 -22.83 20.64
CA ARG A 73 -30.54 -22.41 20.33
C ARG A 73 -30.51 -20.90 20.17
N ASN A 74 -29.67 -20.22 20.94
CA ASN A 74 -29.63 -18.76 20.92
C ASN A 74 -28.23 -18.22 21.22
N PHE A 75 -27.86 -17.11 20.58
CA PHE A 75 -26.63 -16.40 20.84
C PHE A 75 -26.96 -14.92 21.04
N THR A 76 -26.73 -14.40 22.25
CA THR A 76 -27.20 -13.06 22.66
C THR A 76 -26.15 -12.35 23.50
N ILE A 77 -26.37 -11.07 23.76
CA ILE A 77 -25.61 -10.30 24.75
C ILE A 77 -26.49 -10.03 25.97
N VAL A 78 -26.00 -10.35 27.16
CA VAL A 78 -26.66 -10.02 28.44
C VAL A 78 -25.67 -9.30 29.33
N GLY A 79 -26.03 -8.11 29.82
CA GLY A 79 -25.03 -7.22 30.42
C GLY A 79 -23.92 -6.95 29.41
N ASN A 80 -22.66 -7.18 29.77
CA ASN A 80 -21.51 -7.04 28.87
C ASN A 80 -20.86 -8.38 28.53
N ASP A 81 -21.63 -9.47 28.53
CA ASP A 81 -21.15 -10.81 28.26
C ASP A 81 -21.90 -11.42 27.08
N PHE A 82 -21.18 -12.16 26.23
CA PHE A 82 -21.83 -13.03 25.25
C PHE A 82 -22.43 -14.23 25.96
N MET A 83 -23.61 -14.63 25.49
CA MET A 83 -24.36 -15.76 26.02
C MET A 83 -24.65 -16.73 24.89
N LYS A 84 -24.19 -17.97 25.02
CA LYS A 84 -24.55 -19.07 24.13
C LYS A 84 -25.48 -20.02 24.86
N ASP A 85 -26.69 -20.17 24.35
CA ASP A 85 -27.74 -21.04 24.91
C ASP A 85 -28.00 -20.74 26.41
N GLY A 86 -27.94 -19.45 26.78
CA GLY A 86 -28.15 -18.97 28.14
C GLY A 86 -26.94 -19.09 29.08
N GLN A 87 -25.78 -19.56 28.60
CA GLN A 87 -24.55 -19.66 29.38
C GLN A 87 -23.51 -18.62 28.92
N PRO A 88 -22.73 -18.02 29.85
CA PRO A 88 -21.63 -17.13 29.47
C PRO A 88 -20.67 -17.81 28.51
N TYR A 89 -20.28 -17.09 27.47
CA TYR A 89 -19.47 -17.61 26.38
C TYR A 89 -18.36 -16.63 26.04
N ARG A 90 -17.12 -17.13 25.92
CA ARG A 90 -16.00 -16.33 25.43
C ARG A 90 -15.71 -16.72 23.98
N ILE A 91 -15.71 -15.74 23.09
CA ILE A 91 -15.33 -15.97 21.69
C ILE A 91 -13.81 -15.97 21.60
N ILE A 92 -13.26 -17.05 21.06
CA ILE A 92 -11.87 -17.18 20.65
C ILE A 92 -11.91 -17.52 19.17
N ALA A 93 -11.81 -16.49 18.35
CA ALA A 93 -11.96 -16.55 16.92
C ALA A 93 -10.61 -16.50 16.19
N GLY A 94 -10.60 -16.99 14.96
CA GLY A 94 -9.48 -16.80 14.05
C GLY A 94 -9.98 -16.47 12.65
N SER A 95 -9.37 -15.46 12.03
CA SER A 95 -9.73 -14.98 10.69
C SER A 95 -9.12 -15.85 9.62
N ILE A 96 -9.97 -16.36 8.74
CA ILE A 96 -9.63 -17.17 7.58
C ILE A 96 -10.54 -16.79 6.43
N HIS A 97 -9.97 -16.56 5.25
CA HIS A 97 -10.70 -16.12 4.06
C HIS A 97 -10.80 -17.25 3.04
N TYR A 98 -12.03 -17.65 2.70
CA TYR A 98 -12.29 -18.82 1.85
C TYR A 98 -11.64 -18.74 0.46
N TRP A 99 -11.47 -17.53 -0.09
CA TRP A 99 -10.84 -17.32 -1.40
C TRP A 99 -9.30 -17.35 -1.38
N ARG A 100 -8.67 -17.29 -0.21
CA ARG A 100 -7.20 -17.33 -0.06
C ARG A 100 -6.64 -18.74 0.11
N SER A 101 -7.50 -19.76 0.05
CA SER A 101 -7.13 -21.17 0.08
C SER A 101 -8.08 -21.97 -0.81
N LEU A 102 -7.57 -22.98 -1.50
CA LEU A 102 -8.40 -23.82 -2.34
C LEU A 102 -9.39 -24.66 -1.50
N PRO A 103 -10.60 -24.96 -1.99
CA PRO A 103 -11.63 -25.69 -1.24
C PRO A 103 -11.17 -27.01 -0.63
N GLN A 104 -10.26 -27.71 -1.32
CA GLN A 104 -9.70 -28.99 -0.90
C GLN A 104 -8.87 -28.86 0.39
N ASP A 105 -8.36 -27.67 0.69
CA ASP A 105 -7.54 -27.38 1.86
C ASP A 105 -8.34 -26.83 3.05
N TRP A 106 -9.58 -26.33 2.84
CA TRP A 106 -10.36 -25.68 3.89
C TRP A 106 -10.52 -26.53 5.16
N ASN A 107 -10.77 -27.83 5.00
CA ASN A 107 -10.95 -28.73 6.15
C ASN A 107 -9.67 -28.80 7.00
N ASP A 108 -8.50 -28.86 6.36
CA ASP A 108 -7.22 -28.89 7.06
C ASP A 108 -7.00 -27.60 7.84
N ARG A 109 -7.22 -26.44 7.19
CA ARG A 109 -7.01 -25.13 7.83
C ARG A 109 -7.98 -24.91 9.00
N LEU A 110 -9.26 -25.22 8.83
CA LEU A 110 -10.27 -25.13 9.89
C LEU A 110 -9.98 -26.10 11.05
N THR A 111 -9.48 -27.30 10.76
CA THR A 111 -9.06 -28.26 11.78
C THR A 111 -7.89 -27.70 12.61
N LEU A 112 -6.92 -27.05 11.95
CA LEU A 112 -5.82 -26.38 12.65
C LEU A 112 -6.29 -25.21 13.51
N ILE A 113 -7.27 -24.44 13.06
CA ILE A 113 -7.87 -23.37 13.85
C ILE A 113 -8.56 -23.93 15.11
N LYS A 114 -9.35 -25.00 14.99
CA LYS A 114 -9.93 -25.71 16.15
C LYS A 114 -8.82 -26.26 17.07
N ARG A 115 -7.71 -26.76 16.48
CA ARG A 115 -6.52 -27.21 17.22
C ARG A 115 -5.75 -26.09 17.91
N LEU A 116 -5.84 -24.84 17.46
CA LEU A 116 -5.24 -23.72 18.19
C LEU A 116 -5.95 -23.52 19.53
N GLY A 117 -7.25 -23.81 19.56
CA GLY A 117 -8.15 -23.54 20.68
C GLY A 117 -9.26 -22.56 20.33
N CYS A 118 -9.34 -22.13 19.06
CA CYS A 118 -10.45 -21.32 18.59
C CYS A 118 -11.76 -22.11 18.60
N ASN A 119 -12.83 -21.44 19.00
CA ASN A 119 -14.20 -21.97 19.01
C ASN A 119 -15.09 -21.29 17.96
N THR A 120 -14.56 -20.27 17.29
CA THR A 120 -15.23 -19.48 16.26
C THR A 120 -14.24 -19.22 15.12
N ILE A 121 -14.74 -19.00 13.90
CA ILE A 121 -13.98 -18.40 12.81
C ILE A 121 -14.61 -17.08 12.39
N THR A 122 -13.81 -16.19 11.81
CA THR A 122 -14.31 -15.02 11.08
C THR A 122 -13.90 -15.12 9.63
N THR A 123 -14.78 -14.68 8.73
CA THR A 123 -14.47 -14.50 7.30
C THR A 123 -15.22 -13.29 6.78
N TYR A 124 -14.60 -12.51 5.90
CA TYR A 124 -15.36 -11.57 5.09
C TYR A 124 -16.15 -12.29 3.99
N ILE A 125 -17.07 -11.56 3.36
CA ILE A 125 -17.62 -11.86 2.04
C ILE A 125 -17.12 -10.81 1.06
N TRP A 126 -16.46 -11.24 -0.01
CA TRP A 126 -15.86 -10.33 -0.98
C TRP A 126 -16.82 -10.04 -2.14
N TRP A 127 -17.44 -8.85 -2.15
CA TRP A 127 -18.41 -8.43 -3.17
C TRP A 127 -17.88 -8.60 -4.61
N ALA A 128 -16.67 -8.12 -4.93
CA ALA A 128 -16.14 -8.22 -6.29
C ALA A 128 -16.03 -9.67 -6.83
N LEU A 129 -15.80 -10.67 -5.97
CA LEU A 129 -15.80 -12.08 -6.42
C LEU A 129 -17.20 -12.56 -6.82
N HIS A 130 -18.21 -12.06 -6.12
CA HIS A 130 -19.60 -12.47 -6.29
C HIS A 130 -20.37 -11.63 -7.29
N GLU A 131 -19.90 -10.44 -7.64
CA GLU A 131 -20.43 -9.60 -8.70
C GLU A 131 -19.29 -9.01 -9.57
N PRO A 132 -18.52 -9.88 -10.27
CA PRO A 132 -17.34 -9.44 -11.01
C PRO A 132 -17.65 -8.46 -12.14
N GLU A 133 -18.86 -8.56 -12.72
CA GLU A 133 -19.39 -7.65 -13.73
C GLU A 133 -20.75 -7.11 -13.26
N ASP A 134 -21.08 -5.88 -13.65
CA ASP A 134 -22.28 -5.18 -13.17
C ASP A 134 -23.56 -5.99 -13.44
N GLY A 135 -24.24 -6.41 -12.37
CA GLY A 135 -25.46 -7.23 -12.43
C GLY A 135 -25.23 -8.73 -12.68
N THR A 136 -23.99 -9.19 -12.78
CA THR A 136 -23.65 -10.61 -13.03
C THR A 136 -23.12 -11.26 -11.77
N PHE A 137 -23.92 -12.14 -11.17
CA PHE A 137 -23.57 -12.78 -9.90
C PHE A 137 -22.96 -14.18 -10.07
N VAL A 138 -21.91 -14.48 -9.30
CA VAL A 138 -21.18 -15.76 -9.32
C VAL A 138 -21.13 -16.38 -7.93
N PHE A 139 -21.68 -17.58 -7.79
CA PHE A 139 -21.73 -18.36 -6.55
C PHE A 139 -21.46 -19.87 -6.75
N ASP A 140 -21.24 -20.29 -7.98
CA ASP A 140 -21.09 -21.68 -8.42
C ASP A 140 -19.63 -22.12 -8.56
N LYS A 141 -18.69 -21.17 -8.58
CA LYS A 141 -17.25 -21.46 -8.53
C LYS A 141 -16.90 -22.07 -7.16
N PRO A 142 -16.25 -23.24 -7.11
CA PRO A 142 -15.91 -23.91 -5.85
C PRO A 142 -15.13 -23.03 -4.88
N GLU A 143 -14.17 -22.23 -5.37
CA GLU A 143 -13.34 -21.34 -4.56
C GLU A 143 -14.13 -20.20 -3.94
N TYR A 144 -15.33 -19.91 -4.46
CA TYR A 144 -16.20 -18.82 -4.01
C TYR A 144 -17.40 -19.34 -3.19
N ASP A 145 -17.51 -20.65 -2.96
CA ASP A 145 -18.63 -21.24 -2.23
C ASP A 145 -18.47 -21.06 -0.70
N PHE A 146 -18.77 -19.85 -0.24
CA PHE A 146 -18.77 -19.52 1.18
C PHE A 146 -19.83 -20.31 1.98
N VAL A 147 -20.90 -20.81 1.35
CA VAL A 147 -21.93 -21.59 2.04
C VAL A 147 -21.33 -22.94 2.46
N SER A 148 -20.70 -23.65 1.53
CA SER A 148 -20.00 -24.90 1.83
C SER A 148 -18.87 -24.69 2.83
N PHE A 149 -18.13 -23.58 2.73
CA PHE A 149 -17.08 -23.22 3.71
C PHE A 149 -17.66 -23.05 5.14
N ILE A 150 -18.76 -22.33 5.30
CA ILE A 150 -19.44 -22.11 6.59
C ILE A 150 -20.03 -23.42 7.15
N GLN A 151 -20.62 -24.25 6.28
CA GLN A 151 -21.13 -25.57 6.66
C GLN A 151 -20.01 -26.52 7.10
N LEU A 152 -18.84 -26.43 6.46
CA LEU A 152 -17.65 -27.18 6.87
C LEU A 152 -17.18 -26.74 8.26
N ALA A 153 -17.11 -25.43 8.52
CA ALA A 153 -16.81 -24.90 9.85
C ALA A 153 -17.82 -25.40 10.90
N GLN A 154 -19.12 -25.40 10.55
CA GLN A 154 -20.17 -25.95 11.40
C GLN A 154 -19.95 -27.44 11.72
N SER A 155 -19.54 -28.24 10.73
CA SER A 155 -19.28 -29.68 10.92
C SER A 155 -18.11 -29.95 11.89
N LEU A 156 -17.21 -28.98 12.06
CA LEU A 156 -16.09 -28.99 13.00
C LEU A 156 -16.43 -28.34 14.34
N ASP A 157 -17.72 -28.04 14.59
CA ASP A 157 -18.21 -27.37 15.79
C ASP A 157 -17.53 -26.00 16.00
N LEU A 158 -17.32 -25.26 14.92
CA LEU A 158 -16.90 -23.86 14.94
C LEU A 158 -18.12 -22.97 14.69
N LEU A 159 -18.29 -21.96 15.54
CA LEU A 159 -19.21 -20.85 15.27
C LEU A 159 -18.61 -19.95 14.19
N VAL A 160 -19.44 -19.12 13.56
CA VAL A 160 -18.99 -18.23 12.48
C VAL A 160 -19.46 -16.81 12.74
N ILE A 161 -18.56 -15.85 12.59
CA ILE A 161 -18.88 -14.42 12.44
C ILE A 161 -18.62 -14.06 10.98
N VAL A 162 -19.65 -13.60 10.28
CA VAL A 162 -19.54 -13.24 8.87
C VAL A 162 -19.43 -11.72 8.76
N ARG A 163 -18.38 -11.23 8.11
CA ARG A 163 -18.17 -9.79 7.90
C ARG A 163 -18.60 -9.45 6.48
N VAL A 164 -19.84 -9.00 6.33
CA VAL A 164 -20.55 -9.00 5.03
C VAL A 164 -20.18 -7.84 4.10
N GLY A 165 -19.38 -6.88 4.57
CA GLY A 165 -19.01 -5.69 3.82
C GLY A 165 -20.11 -4.61 3.84
N PRO A 166 -20.32 -3.86 2.74
CA PRO A 166 -19.90 -4.13 1.36
C PRO A 166 -18.43 -3.82 1.05
N TYR A 167 -17.79 -2.99 1.88
CA TYR A 167 -16.34 -2.76 1.90
C TYR A 167 -15.71 -3.65 2.96
N ILE A 168 -14.56 -4.25 2.67
CA ILE A 168 -13.93 -5.24 3.56
C ILE A 168 -12.44 -4.99 3.80
N THR A 169 -11.85 -3.96 3.18
CA THR A 169 -10.40 -3.72 3.20
C THR A 169 -9.65 -4.99 2.77
N ALA A 170 -9.24 -5.80 3.75
CA ALA A 170 -8.71 -7.14 3.64
C ALA A 170 -7.49 -7.28 2.73
N GLU A 171 -6.88 -6.16 2.34
CA GLU A 171 -5.79 -6.08 1.40
C GLU A 171 -6.06 -6.76 0.05
N VAL A 172 -7.32 -6.71 -0.37
CA VAL A 172 -7.75 -7.16 -1.70
C VAL A 172 -8.01 -5.97 -2.60
N ASP A 173 -8.02 -6.18 -3.91
CA ASP A 173 -8.26 -5.14 -4.92
C ASP A 173 -9.49 -4.29 -4.56
N LEU A 174 -9.27 -2.96 -4.53
CA LEU A 174 -10.29 -1.94 -4.25
C LEU A 174 -11.05 -2.15 -2.91
N GLY A 175 -10.39 -2.78 -1.94
CA GLY A 175 -10.95 -3.04 -0.61
C GLY A 175 -12.23 -3.88 -0.63
N GLY A 176 -12.40 -4.69 -1.67
CA GLY A 176 -13.55 -5.58 -1.82
C GLY A 176 -14.57 -5.15 -2.87
N PHE A 177 -14.54 -3.89 -3.29
CA PHE A 177 -15.50 -3.38 -4.25
C PHE A 177 -15.25 -3.93 -5.66
N PRO A 178 -16.31 -4.20 -6.43
CA PRO A 178 -16.14 -4.52 -7.83
C PRO A 178 -15.64 -3.29 -8.61
N TYR A 179 -14.68 -3.51 -9.52
CA TYR A 179 -14.06 -2.43 -10.31
C TYR A 179 -15.08 -1.57 -11.07
N TRP A 180 -16.19 -2.16 -11.51
CA TRP A 180 -17.19 -1.49 -12.31
C TRP A 180 -17.90 -0.36 -11.56
N ILE A 181 -17.86 -0.34 -10.22
CA ILE A 181 -18.45 0.75 -9.42
C ILE A 181 -17.79 2.09 -9.74
N MET A 182 -16.51 2.07 -10.14
CA MET A 182 -15.75 3.27 -10.47
C MET A 182 -16.25 3.96 -11.74
N LYS A 183 -16.89 3.22 -12.65
CA LYS A 183 -17.52 3.80 -13.85
C LYS A 183 -18.68 4.74 -13.52
N LEU A 184 -19.26 4.62 -12.33
CA LEU A 184 -20.38 5.44 -11.89
C LEU A 184 -19.87 6.82 -11.46
N GLN A 185 -19.91 7.76 -12.39
CA GLN A 185 -19.44 9.12 -12.15
C GLN A 185 -20.14 9.74 -10.95
N HIS A 186 -19.36 10.36 -10.06
CA HIS A 186 -19.84 11.08 -8.86
C HIS A 186 -20.59 10.21 -7.83
N ILE A 187 -20.44 8.89 -7.86
CA ILE A 187 -20.95 8.06 -6.77
C ILE A 187 -20.16 8.34 -5.49
N ALA A 188 -20.90 8.59 -4.41
CA ALA A 188 -20.33 8.74 -3.08
C ALA A 188 -20.47 7.40 -2.35
N ILE A 189 -19.40 6.60 -2.35
CA ILE A 189 -19.37 5.32 -1.65
C ILE A 189 -19.06 5.49 -0.16
N ARG A 190 -19.40 4.44 0.62
CA ARG A 190 -19.19 4.36 2.07
C ARG A 190 -19.79 5.55 2.84
N ARG A 191 -20.91 6.10 2.33
CA ARG A 191 -21.68 7.20 2.92
C ARG A 191 -23.11 7.23 2.36
N PRO A 192 -24.03 8.03 2.91
CA PRO A 192 -25.39 8.14 2.41
C PRO A 192 -25.43 8.59 0.94
N ASN A 193 -25.93 7.71 0.09
CA ASN A 193 -26.08 7.95 -1.34
C ASN A 193 -27.07 6.94 -1.93
N GLU A 194 -28.16 7.43 -2.53
CA GLU A 194 -29.25 6.58 -3.05
C GLU A 194 -28.79 5.58 -4.12
N VAL A 195 -27.87 5.99 -5.00
CA VAL A 195 -27.35 5.09 -6.05
C VAL A 195 -26.51 3.99 -5.41
N TYR A 196 -25.64 4.33 -4.47
CA TYR A 196 -24.85 3.35 -3.73
C TYR A 196 -25.71 2.40 -2.91
N TYR A 197 -26.76 2.90 -2.26
CA TYR A 197 -27.73 2.10 -1.52
C TYR A 197 -28.47 1.09 -2.41
N GLN A 198 -28.85 1.48 -3.63
CA GLN A 198 -29.45 0.54 -4.60
C GLN A 198 -28.48 -0.59 -4.98
N LEU A 199 -27.19 -0.29 -5.13
CA LEU A 199 -26.18 -1.32 -5.40
C LEU A 199 -25.99 -2.26 -4.22
N ILE A 200 -25.94 -1.71 -2.99
CA ILE A 200 -25.89 -2.51 -1.75
C ILE A 200 -27.12 -3.40 -1.65
N ASP A 201 -28.31 -2.87 -1.90
CA ASP A 201 -29.54 -3.66 -1.85
C ASP A 201 -29.54 -4.79 -2.86
N ARG A 202 -29.09 -4.52 -4.10
CA ARG A 202 -28.93 -5.56 -5.12
C ARG A 202 -27.96 -6.65 -4.69
N TYR A 203 -26.81 -6.26 -4.13
CA TYR A 203 -25.83 -7.19 -3.60
C TYR A 203 -26.41 -8.02 -2.44
N PHE A 204 -27.08 -7.38 -1.48
CA PHE A 204 -27.69 -8.05 -0.33
C PHE A 204 -28.88 -8.94 -0.72
N ASP A 205 -29.65 -8.59 -1.75
CA ASP A 205 -30.74 -9.41 -2.30
C ASP A 205 -30.22 -10.74 -2.86
N GLN A 206 -28.96 -10.78 -3.30
CA GLN A 206 -28.31 -12.03 -3.73
C GLN A 206 -27.58 -12.73 -2.59
N LEU A 207 -26.87 -11.99 -1.74
CA LEU A 207 -26.05 -12.56 -0.70
C LEU A 207 -26.87 -13.13 0.47
N ILE A 208 -27.77 -12.32 1.04
CA ILE A 208 -28.39 -12.64 2.34
C ILE A 208 -29.28 -13.88 2.30
N PRO A 209 -30.06 -14.17 1.23
CA PRO A 209 -30.82 -15.43 1.16
C PRO A 209 -29.97 -16.70 1.28
N ARG A 210 -28.66 -16.62 0.97
CA ARG A 210 -27.72 -17.74 1.11
C ARG A 210 -27.14 -17.87 2.52
N LEU A 211 -26.97 -16.75 3.23
CA LEU A 211 -26.44 -16.72 4.60
C LEU A 211 -27.53 -16.88 5.67
N ALA A 212 -28.74 -16.35 5.44
CA ALA A 212 -29.82 -16.34 6.41
C ALA A 212 -30.19 -17.73 6.95
N PRO A 213 -30.21 -18.82 6.15
CA PRO A 213 -30.47 -20.17 6.66
C PRO A 213 -29.38 -20.72 7.59
N LEU A 214 -28.17 -20.16 7.54
CA LEU A 214 -27.00 -20.64 8.30
C LEU A 214 -26.89 -19.99 9.69
N GLN A 215 -27.88 -19.20 10.10
CA GLN A 215 -27.92 -18.57 11.42
C GLN A 215 -28.02 -19.60 12.55
N TYR A 216 -27.34 -19.32 13.66
CA TYR A 216 -27.20 -20.25 14.79
C TYR A 216 -28.55 -20.69 15.39
N HIS A 217 -29.50 -19.76 15.51
CA HIS A 217 -30.84 -20.04 16.04
C HIS A 217 -31.70 -20.92 15.11
N LEU A 218 -31.36 -20.98 13.82
CA LEU A 218 -32.00 -21.86 12.83
C LEU A 218 -31.29 -23.22 12.69
N GLY A 219 -30.28 -23.47 13.52
CA GLY A 219 -29.51 -24.71 13.52
C GLY A 219 -28.15 -24.61 12.82
N GLY A 220 -27.83 -23.49 12.18
CA GLY A 220 -26.53 -23.22 11.55
C GLY A 220 -25.43 -22.83 12.54
N SER A 221 -24.36 -22.18 12.06
CA SER A 221 -23.20 -21.76 12.87
C SER A 221 -23.01 -20.24 12.97
N ILE A 222 -23.73 -19.43 12.17
CA ILE A 222 -23.50 -17.97 12.14
C ILE A 222 -24.14 -17.29 13.36
N ILE A 223 -23.30 -16.66 14.18
CA ILE A 223 -23.70 -15.98 15.43
C ILE A 223 -23.74 -14.46 15.32
N ASP A 224 -23.00 -13.88 14.38
CA ASP A 224 -22.88 -12.43 14.20
C ASP A 224 -22.62 -12.06 12.73
N PHE A 225 -23.13 -10.89 12.34
CA PHE A 225 -22.88 -10.26 11.05
C PHE A 225 -22.25 -8.89 11.25
N GLN A 226 -20.99 -8.71 10.89
CA GLN A 226 -20.37 -7.38 10.89
C GLN A 226 -20.75 -6.62 9.63
N VAL A 227 -21.24 -5.40 9.81
CA VAL A 227 -21.48 -4.45 8.70
C VAL A 227 -20.34 -3.45 8.62
N GLU A 228 -19.96 -3.10 7.39
CA GLU A 228 -18.80 -2.24 7.12
C GLU A 228 -17.48 -2.81 7.68
N ASP A 229 -16.40 -2.12 7.35
CA ASP A 229 -15.07 -2.48 7.76
C ASP A 229 -14.15 -1.25 7.85
N ASP A 230 -13.15 -1.31 8.73
CA ASP A 230 -12.20 -0.22 9.01
C ASP A 230 -12.82 0.96 9.77
N SER A 231 -12.10 1.42 10.80
CA SER A 231 -12.53 2.53 11.63
C SER A 231 -12.13 3.92 11.10
N ASP A 232 -11.29 3.96 10.06
CA ASP A 232 -10.94 5.16 9.30
C ASP A 232 -11.97 5.42 8.18
N VAL A 233 -13.25 5.37 8.55
CA VAL A 233 -14.38 5.81 7.72
C VAL A 233 -14.06 7.21 7.18
N PRO A 234 -14.30 7.48 5.87
CA PRO A 234 -14.02 8.77 5.23
C PRO A 234 -14.49 9.97 6.08
N LEU A 235 -13.93 11.15 5.81
CA LEU A 235 -14.21 12.44 6.48
C LEU A 235 -15.68 12.90 6.30
N ILE A 236 -16.64 12.13 6.80
CA ILE A 236 -18.08 12.37 6.81
C ILE A 236 -18.54 12.63 8.24
N SER A 237 -19.71 13.26 8.38
CA SER A 237 -20.27 13.60 9.69
C SER A 237 -20.64 12.33 10.50
N PHE A 238 -20.79 12.47 11.82
CA PHE A 238 -21.29 11.37 12.66
C PHE A 238 -22.69 10.93 12.20
N ASP A 239 -23.57 11.89 11.88
CA ASP A 239 -24.93 11.63 11.43
C ASP A 239 -24.95 10.83 10.11
N ASP A 240 -24.09 11.19 9.16
CA ASP A 240 -23.97 10.45 7.89
C ASP A 240 -23.43 9.04 8.11
N THR A 241 -22.46 8.88 9.03
CA THR A 241 -21.91 7.57 9.39
C THR A 241 -23.00 6.69 10.02
N HIS A 242 -23.73 7.22 10.99
CA HIS A 242 -24.82 6.49 11.67
C HIS A 242 -25.96 6.14 10.72
N SER A 243 -26.31 7.05 9.80
CA SER A 243 -27.30 6.82 8.75
C SER A 243 -26.86 5.67 7.83
N TYR A 244 -25.62 5.71 7.35
CA TYR A 244 -25.07 4.66 6.50
C TYR A 244 -24.98 3.31 7.20
N TYR A 245 -24.41 3.26 8.41
CA TYR A 245 -24.28 2.01 9.16
C TYR A 245 -25.65 1.46 9.55
N GLY A 246 -26.60 2.33 9.90
CA GLY A 246 -28.00 1.99 10.13
C GLY A 246 -28.66 1.39 8.88
N TYR A 247 -28.40 1.94 7.69
CA TYR A 247 -28.89 1.41 6.43
C TYR A 247 -28.40 -0.02 6.18
N LEU A 248 -27.10 -0.29 6.40
CA LEU A 248 -26.53 -1.63 6.26
C LEU A 248 -27.19 -2.62 7.23
N ARG A 249 -27.28 -2.25 8.52
CA ARG A 249 -27.93 -3.05 9.56
C ARG A 249 -29.38 -3.38 9.18
N ASP A 250 -30.16 -2.37 8.82
CA ASP A 250 -31.58 -2.54 8.49
C ASP A 250 -31.76 -3.36 7.21
N GLY A 251 -30.83 -3.22 6.25
CA GLY A 251 -30.74 -4.02 5.04
C GLY A 251 -30.57 -5.52 5.33
N LEU A 252 -29.78 -5.89 6.35
CA LEU A 252 -29.64 -7.27 6.82
C LEU A 252 -30.93 -7.77 7.50
N ILE A 253 -31.47 -6.98 8.43
CA ILE A 253 -32.68 -7.34 9.20
C ILE A 253 -33.87 -7.58 8.26
N LYS A 254 -34.09 -6.67 7.31
CA LYS A 254 -35.16 -6.76 6.30
C LYS A 254 -35.10 -8.07 5.49
N ARG A 255 -33.91 -8.65 5.34
CA ARG A 255 -33.65 -9.86 4.55
C ARG A 255 -33.56 -11.13 5.41
N GLY A 256 -33.96 -11.05 6.68
CA GLY A 256 -34.13 -12.21 7.55
C GLY A 256 -32.97 -12.49 8.51
N ILE A 257 -32.02 -11.56 8.66
CA ILE A 257 -31.00 -11.66 9.70
C ILE A 257 -31.60 -11.29 11.07
N GLN A 258 -31.51 -12.22 12.01
CA GLN A 258 -31.92 -12.09 13.41
C GLN A 258 -30.75 -12.37 14.39
N SER A 259 -29.62 -12.89 13.90
CA SER A 259 -28.37 -12.97 14.66
C SER A 259 -27.86 -11.57 15.07
N LEU A 260 -26.83 -11.54 15.92
CA LEU A 260 -26.20 -10.27 16.30
C LEU A 260 -25.65 -9.54 15.06
N ILE A 261 -25.62 -8.21 15.15
CA ILE A 261 -24.99 -7.35 14.15
C ILE A 261 -23.92 -6.51 14.86
N SER A 262 -22.74 -6.46 14.28
CA SER A 262 -21.59 -5.75 14.84
C SER A 262 -21.06 -4.65 13.93
N THR A 263 -20.38 -3.68 14.55
CA THR A 263 -19.55 -2.66 13.90
C THR A 263 -18.13 -2.72 14.47
N LEU A 264 -17.17 -2.16 13.74
CA LEU A 264 -15.75 -2.13 14.14
C LEU A 264 -15.31 -0.72 14.49
N ALA A 265 -14.45 -0.57 15.50
CA ALA A 265 -13.81 0.69 15.85
C ALA A 265 -12.37 0.52 16.34
N SER A 266 -11.48 1.44 15.97
CA SER A 266 -10.23 1.64 16.69
C SER A 266 -10.48 2.18 18.11
N PRO A 267 -9.58 1.92 19.07
CA PRO A 267 -9.70 2.36 20.47
C PRO A 267 -9.40 3.86 20.65
N ASN A 268 -10.14 4.70 19.93
CA ASN A 268 -10.10 6.14 20.05
C ASN A 268 -11.52 6.71 20.06
N VAL A 269 -11.66 7.93 20.59
CA VAL A 269 -12.98 8.55 20.82
C VAL A 269 -13.76 8.77 19.51
N ILE A 270 -13.09 9.09 18.41
CA ILE A 270 -13.74 9.42 17.14
C ILE A 270 -14.31 8.16 16.50
N SER A 271 -13.47 7.13 16.36
CA SER A 271 -13.86 5.83 15.78
C SER A 271 -14.99 5.19 16.58
N LEU A 272 -14.91 5.16 17.91
CA LEU A 272 -15.98 4.62 18.77
C LEU A 272 -17.30 5.38 18.59
N ARG A 273 -17.27 6.72 18.59
CA ARG A 273 -18.50 7.51 18.40
C ARG A 273 -19.13 7.31 17.03
N LYS A 274 -18.33 7.02 16.00
CA LYS A 274 -18.82 6.69 14.66
C LYS A 274 -19.44 5.30 14.59
N ALA A 275 -18.79 4.29 15.20
CA ALA A 275 -19.20 2.90 15.08
C ALA A 275 -20.42 2.53 15.93
N VAL A 276 -20.64 3.21 17.05
CA VAL A 276 -21.76 2.90 17.96
C VAL A 276 -23.08 3.40 17.36
N ILE A 277 -23.92 2.45 16.94
CA ILE A 277 -25.26 2.70 16.40
C ILE A 277 -26.31 1.88 17.20
N PRO A 278 -27.59 2.28 17.20
CA PRO A 278 -28.65 1.50 17.84
C PRO A 278 -28.72 0.06 17.30
N ASN A 279 -29.12 -0.90 18.15
CA ASN A 279 -29.35 -2.30 17.75
C ASN A 279 -28.16 -3.00 17.05
N ALA A 280 -26.94 -2.52 17.25
CA ALA A 280 -25.71 -3.22 16.93
C ALA A 280 -24.74 -3.08 18.10
N TRP A 281 -23.85 -4.05 18.27
CA TRP A 281 -22.77 -3.97 19.25
C TRP A 281 -21.46 -3.58 18.56
N THR A 282 -20.48 -3.07 19.29
CA THR A 282 -19.25 -2.53 18.70
C THR A 282 -18.03 -3.28 19.20
N ALA A 283 -17.33 -3.93 18.29
CA ALA A 283 -16.06 -4.58 18.54
C ALA A 283 -14.88 -3.63 18.27
N LEU A 284 -13.70 -4.02 18.73
CA LEU A 284 -12.49 -3.21 18.59
C LEU A 284 -11.41 -3.86 17.72
N GLU A 285 -10.64 -3.06 17.01
CA GLU A 285 -9.41 -3.50 16.30
C GLU A 285 -8.17 -2.99 17.03
N TYR A 286 -7.21 -3.88 17.36
CA TYR A 286 -6.00 -3.55 18.10
C TYR A 286 -4.73 -4.07 17.42
N GLN A 287 -3.75 -3.18 17.24
CA GLN A 287 -2.34 -3.54 17.19
C GLN A 287 -1.78 -3.94 18.58
N ILE A 288 -0.67 -4.69 18.57
CA ILE A 288 0.03 -5.16 19.78
C ILE A 288 0.43 -4.05 20.76
N GLN A 289 0.56 -2.81 20.27
CA GLN A 289 1.00 -1.66 21.04
C GLN A 289 -0.13 -1.04 21.89
N HIS A 290 -1.39 -1.39 21.63
CA HIS A 290 -2.52 -0.83 22.36
C HIS A 290 -2.61 -1.34 23.80
N SER A 291 -3.03 -0.44 24.69
CA SER A 291 -3.31 -0.74 26.08
C SER A 291 -4.71 -1.32 26.25
N THR A 292 -4.81 -2.62 26.55
CA THR A 292 -6.07 -3.32 26.86
C THR A 292 -6.93 -2.59 27.92
N PRO A 293 -6.40 -2.16 29.09
CA PRO A 293 -7.22 -1.48 30.09
C PRO A 293 -7.76 -0.13 29.61
N ASP A 294 -6.95 0.65 28.89
CA ASP A 294 -7.38 1.97 28.40
C ASP A 294 -8.44 1.83 27.31
N ALA A 295 -8.26 0.87 26.42
CA ALA A 295 -9.20 0.61 25.35
C ALA A 295 -10.54 0.05 25.89
N LEU A 296 -10.52 -0.82 26.90
CA LEU A 296 -11.73 -1.24 27.62
C LEU A 296 -12.40 -0.05 28.32
N ALA A 297 -11.64 0.84 28.96
CA ALA A 297 -12.18 2.02 29.61
C ALA A 297 -12.85 2.97 28.60
N LEU A 298 -12.26 3.14 27.41
CA LEU A 298 -12.85 3.89 26.31
C LEU A 298 -14.14 3.24 25.80
N LEU A 299 -14.14 1.92 25.59
CA LEU A 299 -15.34 1.17 25.19
C LEU A 299 -16.47 1.37 26.20
N ARG A 300 -16.19 1.17 27.49
CA ARG A 300 -17.20 1.35 28.55
C ARG A 300 -17.71 2.78 28.66
N LYS A 301 -16.92 3.77 28.27
CA LYS A 301 -17.32 5.18 28.27
C LYS A 301 -18.21 5.53 27.07
N HIS A 302 -17.95 4.96 25.90
CA HIS A 302 -18.57 5.37 24.63
C HIS A 302 -19.59 4.37 24.07
N ALA A 303 -19.57 3.12 24.53
CA ALA A 303 -20.53 2.07 24.26
C ALA A 303 -20.91 1.35 25.59
N PRO A 304 -21.53 2.06 26.55
CA PRO A 304 -21.69 1.58 27.93
C PRO A 304 -22.69 0.43 28.08
N ASP A 305 -23.70 0.37 27.20
CA ASP A 305 -24.82 -0.56 27.31
C ASP A 305 -24.61 -1.76 26.41
N HIS A 306 -24.83 -2.96 26.96
CA HIS A 306 -24.93 -4.21 26.20
C HIS A 306 -23.80 -4.46 25.20
N ASN A 307 -22.55 -4.22 25.60
CA ASN A 307 -21.42 -4.34 24.70
C ASN A 307 -20.25 -5.15 25.29
N PRO A 308 -20.09 -6.43 24.89
CA PRO A 308 -18.99 -7.26 25.35
C PRO A 308 -17.64 -6.70 24.92
N PHE A 309 -16.62 -6.95 25.74
CA PHE A 309 -15.28 -6.58 25.35
C PHE A 309 -14.74 -7.61 24.35
N MET A 310 -14.70 -7.25 23.07
CA MET A 310 -14.14 -8.10 22.02
C MET A 310 -13.17 -7.31 21.15
N VAL A 311 -11.98 -7.89 20.96
CA VAL A 311 -11.02 -7.45 19.95
C VAL A 311 -11.28 -8.27 18.69
N MET A 312 -11.98 -7.71 17.72
CA MET A 312 -12.32 -8.35 16.44
C MET A 312 -11.14 -8.43 15.48
N GLU A 313 -10.13 -7.58 15.62
CA GLU A 313 -8.89 -7.73 14.88
C GLU A 313 -7.71 -7.56 15.82
N TYR A 314 -7.05 -8.68 16.15
CA TYR A 314 -5.80 -8.67 16.88
C TYR A 314 -4.69 -9.25 16.00
N TYR A 315 -3.74 -8.40 15.62
CA TYR A 315 -2.80 -8.69 14.53
C TYR A 315 -1.54 -9.45 14.99
N PRO A 316 -1.34 -10.73 14.58
CA PRO A 316 -0.17 -11.52 14.91
C PRO A 316 1.04 -11.24 14.03
N GLY A 317 0.86 -10.46 12.97
CA GLY A 317 1.89 -9.97 12.07
C GLY A 317 1.30 -8.87 11.20
N TRP A 318 1.76 -8.74 9.97
CA TRP A 318 1.28 -7.70 9.05
C TRP A 318 1.46 -8.12 7.59
N ILE A 319 0.92 -7.30 6.70
CA ILE A 319 1.05 -7.45 5.24
C ILE A 319 2.42 -7.02 4.74
N ASP A 320 2.82 -7.56 3.60
CA ASP A 320 4.08 -7.22 2.94
C ASP A 320 3.86 -6.46 1.64
N TYR A 321 4.78 -5.53 1.39
CA TYR A 321 4.84 -4.75 0.17
C TYR A 321 6.03 -5.16 -0.69
N GLU A 322 5.85 -5.06 -2.01
CA GLU A 322 6.94 -5.30 -2.95
C GLU A 322 8.17 -4.42 -2.63
N GLY A 323 9.33 -5.05 -2.47
CA GLY A 323 10.61 -4.39 -2.23
C GLY A 323 10.87 -3.99 -0.78
N GLN A 324 9.98 -4.32 0.15
CA GLN A 324 10.17 -4.08 1.58
C GLN A 324 10.63 -5.36 2.31
N SER A 325 10.92 -5.23 3.61
CA SER A 325 11.22 -6.38 4.47
C SER A 325 9.94 -7.12 4.85
N HIS A 326 10.04 -8.44 5.06
CA HIS A 326 8.95 -9.24 5.59
C HIS A 326 8.59 -8.80 7.01
N HIS A 327 7.32 -8.52 7.25
CA HIS A 327 6.82 -8.12 8.56
C HIS A 327 6.67 -9.33 9.47
N THR A 328 7.25 -9.24 10.67
CA THR A 328 7.11 -10.27 11.70
C THR A 328 6.86 -9.63 13.06
N ILE A 329 6.16 -10.35 13.92
CA ILE A 329 5.96 -10.00 15.33
C ILE A 329 6.44 -11.15 16.22
N ASP A 330 7.11 -10.78 17.30
CA ASP A 330 7.60 -11.77 18.27
C ASP A 330 6.46 -12.62 18.86
N SER A 331 6.71 -13.93 18.91
CA SER A 331 5.71 -14.92 19.31
C SER A 331 5.30 -14.79 20.79
N GLU A 332 6.25 -14.46 21.67
CA GLU A 332 5.99 -14.32 23.10
C GLU A 332 5.28 -13.01 23.40
N GLN A 333 5.74 -11.90 22.79
CA GLN A 333 5.11 -10.59 22.90
C GLN A 333 3.64 -10.63 22.46
N PHE A 334 3.35 -11.30 21.33
CA PHE A 334 1.97 -11.47 20.86
C PHE A 334 1.14 -12.29 21.86
N ALA A 335 1.67 -13.42 22.35
CA ALA A 335 0.97 -14.27 23.31
C ALA A 335 0.70 -13.56 24.65
N GLU A 336 1.62 -12.70 25.12
CA GLU A 336 1.39 -11.85 26.30
C GLU A 336 0.23 -10.89 26.10
N GLY A 337 0.08 -10.31 24.91
CA GLY A 337 -1.08 -9.46 24.58
C GLY A 337 -2.40 -10.24 24.57
N VAL A 338 -2.39 -11.48 24.08
CA VAL A 338 -3.55 -12.39 24.20
C VAL A 338 -3.90 -12.64 25.67
N ASP A 339 -2.90 -12.94 26.51
CA ASP A 339 -3.10 -13.19 27.94
C ASP A 339 -3.70 -11.96 28.64
N LYS A 340 -3.21 -10.77 28.29
CA LYS A 340 -3.76 -9.50 28.78
C LYS A 340 -5.23 -9.34 28.38
N ILE A 341 -5.62 -9.55 27.13
CA ILE A 341 -7.02 -9.48 26.70
C ILE A 341 -7.90 -10.43 27.53
N PHE A 342 -7.47 -11.67 27.72
CA PHE A 342 -8.20 -12.67 28.49
C PHE A 342 -8.31 -12.35 29.99
N SER A 343 -7.29 -11.71 30.57
CA SER A 343 -7.29 -11.29 31.98
C SER A 343 -8.36 -10.22 32.29
N TYR A 344 -8.77 -9.45 31.27
CA TYR A 344 -9.85 -8.46 31.33
C TYR A 344 -11.21 -9.01 30.85
N ASN A 345 -11.36 -10.35 30.81
CA ASN A 345 -12.53 -11.03 30.29
C ASN A 345 -12.86 -10.70 28.81
N GLY A 346 -11.85 -10.32 28.03
CA GLY A 346 -12.00 -10.03 26.62
C GLY A 346 -12.19 -11.30 25.77
N SER A 347 -13.00 -11.18 24.72
CA SER A 347 -13.00 -12.08 23.58
C SER A 347 -12.00 -11.58 22.53
N VAL A 348 -11.48 -12.47 21.69
CA VAL A 348 -10.47 -12.11 20.68
C VAL A 348 -10.73 -12.84 19.37
N ASN A 349 -10.44 -12.17 18.26
CA ASN A 349 -10.27 -12.76 16.95
C ASN A 349 -8.84 -12.47 16.45
N PHE A 350 -8.11 -13.51 16.08
CA PHE A 350 -6.77 -13.36 15.51
C PHE A 350 -6.88 -13.01 14.02
N TYR A 351 -6.44 -11.81 13.63
CA TYR A 351 -6.46 -11.35 12.23
C TYR A 351 -5.02 -11.22 11.74
N MET A 352 -4.42 -12.19 11.03
CA MET A 352 -4.99 -13.45 10.55
C MET A 352 -4.60 -14.65 11.42
N VAL A 353 -5.49 -15.63 11.60
CA VAL A 353 -5.06 -16.95 12.11
C VAL A 353 -4.45 -17.78 11.00
N PHE A 354 -5.00 -17.66 9.79
CA PHE A 354 -4.47 -18.19 8.54
C PHE A 354 -4.72 -17.14 7.46
N GLY A 355 -3.66 -16.57 6.91
CA GLY A 355 -3.80 -15.55 5.88
C GLY A 355 -3.95 -16.15 4.48
N GLY A 356 -3.05 -17.05 4.06
CA GLY A 356 -3.10 -17.75 2.77
C GLY A 356 -2.43 -16.99 1.64
N THR A 357 -3.02 -17.00 0.43
CA THR A 357 -2.42 -16.43 -0.77
C THR A 357 -3.40 -15.53 -1.53
N ASN A 358 -2.92 -14.39 -2.01
CA ASN A 358 -3.59 -13.53 -2.99
C ASN A 358 -3.36 -14.08 -4.41
N PHE A 359 -4.02 -15.19 -4.76
CA PHE A 359 -3.90 -15.80 -6.09
C PHE A 359 -4.34 -14.85 -7.22
N GLN A 360 -3.97 -15.16 -8.45
CA GLN A 360 -4.31 -14.33 -9.61
C GLN A 360 -3.86 -12.86 -9.42
N PHE A 361 -4.74 -11.91 -9.68
CA PHE A 361 -4.47 -10.48 -9.53
C PHE A 361 -5.32 -9.84 -8.42
N THR A 362 -5.60 -10.61 -7.36
CA THR A 362 -6.54 -10.22 -6.30
C THR A 362 -5.99 -9.26 -5.25
N ASN A 363 -4.67 -9.06 -5.21
CA ASN A 363 -4.01 -8.21 -4.22
C ASN A 363 -4.48 -6.74 -4.32
N GLY A 364 -4.55 -6.08 -3.17
CA GLY A 364 -4.69 -4.63 -3.10
C GLY A 364 -3.37 -3.89 -3.30
N GLY A 365 -3.45 -2.56 -3.21
CA GLY A 365 -2.32 -1.68 -3.01
C GLY A 365 -2.60 -0.68 -1.90
N ASP A 366 -1.55 0.00 -1.42
CA ASP A 366 -1.65 1.07 -0.44
C ASP A 366 -1.03 2.37 -0.98
N ARG A 367 -1.52 3.50 -0.47
CA ARG A 367 -1.32 4.82 -1.04
C ARG A 367 -1.21 5.90 0.06
N ALA A 368 -0.13 5.86 0.83
CA ALA A 368 0.16 6.88 1.84
C ALA A 368 0.95 8.09 1.28
N LEU A 369 2.16 7.87 0.75
CA LEU A 369 3.02 8.88 0.12
C LEU A 369 3.46 8.49 -1.30
N ALA A 370 3.39 7.20 -1.60
CA ALA A 370 3.63 6.59 -2.91
C ALA A 370 2.85 5.27 -2.95
N TYR A 371 2.55 4.80 -4.16
CA TYR A 371 1.87 3.54 -4.35
C TYR A 371 2.76 2.35 -4.01
N HIS A 372 2.26 1.47 -3.15
CA HIS A 372 2.88 0.21 -2.79
C HIS A 372 1.94 -0.95 -3.14
N SER A 373 2.44 -1.90 -3.91
CA SER A 373 1.69 -3.11 -4.27
C SER A 373 1.88 -4.16 -3.19
N ILE A 374 0.78 -4.73 -2.69
CA ILE A 374 0.79 -5.82 -1.71
C ILE A 374 1.19 -7.10 -2.44
N ILE A 375 2.05 -7.91 -1.84
CA ILE A 375 2.58 -9.12 -2.49
C ILE A 375 1.54 -10.24 -2.60
N THR A 376 1.91 -11.28 -3.35
CA THR A 376 1.05 -12.46 -3.57
C THR A 376 0.89 -13.29 -2.30
N SER A 377 1.97 -13.50 -1.54
CA SER A 377 1.85 -14.16 -0.23
C SER A 377 1.01 -13.30 0.71
N TYR A 378 0.05 -13.93 1.36
CA TYR A 378 -0.67 -13.33 2.48
C TYR A 378 -0.41 -14.16 3.75
N ASP A 379 0.84 -14.63 3.92
CA ASP A 379 1.29 -15.39 5.09
C ASP A 379 0.96 -14.66 6.41
N TYR A 380 1.17 -13.34 6.41
CA TYR A 380 0.85 -12.43 7.51
C TYR A 380 1.66 -12.66 8.78
N ASP A 381 2.67 -13.55 8.77
CA ASP A 381 3.30 -14.08 10.00
C ASP A 381 2.23 -14.64 10.96
N ALA A 382 1.22 -15.31 10.38
CA ALA A 382 0.07 -15.85 11.09
C ALA A 382 0.41 -17.11 11.91
N MET A 383 -0.54 -17.58 12.72
CA MET A 383 -0.39 -18.84 13.47
C MET A 383 -0.35 -20.06 12.55
N ILE A 384 -0.97 -19.96 11.38
CA ILE A 384 -0.93 -20.96 10.31
C ILE A 384 -0.36 -20.23 9.08
N ILE A 385 0.82 -20.66 8.64
CA ILE A 385 1.57 -20.01 7.55
C ILE A 385 0.91 -20.27 6.20
N GLU A 386 1.33 -19.57 5.14
CA GLU A 386 0.70 -19.56 3.81
C GLU A 386 0.34 -20.95 3.27
N CYS A 387 1.24 -21.93 3.43
CA CYS A 387 1.03 -23.30 2.94
C CYS A 387 0.13 -24.18 3.83
N GLY A 388 -0.37 -23.64 4.94
CA GLY A 388 -1.25 -24.31 5.89
C GLY A 388 -0.56 -25.09 6.99
N ASP A 389 0.75 -24.95 7.20
CA ASP A 389 1.43 -25.53 8.36
C ASP A 389 1.29 -24.63 9.59
N ALA A 390 1.31 -25.21 10.79
CA ALA A 390 1.32 -24.43 12.02
C ALA A 390 2.68 -23.74 12.24
N HIS A 391 2.67 -22.44 12.51
CA HIS A 391 3.83 -21.69 12.96
C HIS A 391 4.32 -22.23 14.32
N GLN A 392 5.44 -22.94 14.34
CA GLN A 392 5.81 -23.80 15.47
C GLN A 392 5.90 -23.07 16.83
N THR A 393 6.45 -21.85 16.87
CA THR A 393 6.56 -21.07 18.11
C THR A 393 5.28 -20.31 18.44
N LYS A 394 4.79 -19.46 17.53
CA LYS A 394 3.60 -18.62 17.72
C LYS A 394 2.34 -19.42 18.00
N PHE A 395 2.09 -20.49 17.24
CA PHE A 395 0.94 -21.38 17.46
C PHE A 395 0.98 -21.98 18.87
N LYS A 396 2.15 -22.47 19.29
CA LYS A 396 2.33 -23.05 20.63
C LYS A 396 2.14 -22.00 21.73
N ALA A 397 2.78 -20.84 21.61
CA ALA A 397 2.72 -19.78 22.61
C ALA A 397 1.28 -19.29 22.84
N VAL A 398 0.53 -19.04 21.76
CA VAL A 398 -0.89 -18.64 21.84
C VAL A 398 -1.76 -19.76 22.39
N ARG A 399 -1.56 -21.01 21.95
CA ARG A 399 -2.28 -22.17 22.49
C ARG A 399 -2.05 -22.35 23.99
N ASP A 400 -0.82 -22.20 24.46
CA ASP A 400 -0.46 -22.31 25.87
C ASP A 400 -1.17 -21.23 26.71
N VAL A 401 -1.35 -20.02 26.17
CA VAL A 401 -2.15 -18.96 26.81
C VAL A 401 -3.64 -19.32 26.83
N ILE A 402 -4.21 -19.77 25.71
CA ILE A 402 -5.62 -20.20 25.65
C ILE A 402 -5.91 -21.31 26.67
N ALA A 403 -4.98 -22.25 26.85
CA ALA A 403 -5.08 -23.35 27.81
C ALA A 403 -5.28 -22.91 29.27
N LYS A 404 -4.85 -21.69 29.62
CA LYS A 404 -5.03 -21.12 30.97
C LYS A 404 -6.49 -20.77 31.25
N TYR A 405 -7.30 -20.50 30.21
CA TYR A 405 -8.65 -19.94 30.34
C TYR A 405 -9.75 -20.90 29.89
N VAL A 406 -9.47 -21.79 28.93
CA VAL A 406 -10.47 -22.74 28.41
C VAL A 406 -9.86 -24.13 28.22
N PRO A 407 -10.66 -25.20 28.38
CA PRO A 407 -10.19 -26.54 28.07
C PRO A 407 -9.90 -26.66 26.57
N LEU A 408 -8.73 -27.21 26.25
CA LEU A 408 -8.31 -27.43 24.88
C LEU A 408 -8.65 -28.85 24.40
N PRO A 409 -8.96 -29.04 23.11
CA PRO A 409 -9.10 -30.38 22.55
C PRO A 409 -7.78 -31.14 22.71
N PRO A 410 -7.81 -32.43 23.08
CA PRO A 410 -6.62 -33.26 23.25
C PRO A 410 -6.01 -33.55 21.87
N MET A 411 -5.15 -32.66 21.41
CA MET A 411 -4.47 -32.80 20.13
C MET A 411 -2.99 -32.40 20.27
N PRO A 412 -2.05 -33.24 19.78
CA PRO A 412 -0.64 -32.91 19.74
C PRO A 412 -0.41 -31.71 18.80
N THR A 413 0.69 -31.00 19.01
CA THR A 413 1.10 -29.92 18.11
C THR A 413 1.21 -30.44 16.67
N PRO A 414 0.61 -29.75 15.69
CA PRO A 414 0.68 -30.18 14.29
C PRO A 414 2.12 -30.19 13.79
N SER A 415 2.57 -31.31 13.22
CA SER A 415 3.83 -31.35 12.48
C SER A 415 3.64 -30.77 11.08
N PRO A 416 4.64 -30.08 10.51
CA PRO A 416 4.59 -29.60 9.14
C PRO A 416 4.28 -30.72 8.14
N SER A 417 3.40 -30.45 7.19
CA SER A 417 3.07 -31.38 6.10
C SER A 417 4.28 -31.54 5.15
N PRO A 418 4.52 -32.75 4.60
CA PRO A 418 5.61 -32.95 3.66
C PRO A 418 5.42 -32.09 2.41
N LYS A 419 6.52 -31.50 1.91
CA LYS A 419 6.54 -30.68 0.69
C LYS A 419 7.23 -31.41 -0.45
N GLY A 420 6.74 -31.23 -1.67
CA GLY A 420 7.31 -31.84 -2.87
C GLY A 420 8.54 -31.06 -3.35
N LEU A 421 9.65 -31.77 -3.61
CA LEU A 421 10.81 -31.25 -4.32
C LEU A 421 10.82 -31.82 -5.75
N TYR A 422 10.25 -31.09 -6.70
CA TYR A 422 10.08 -31.56 -8.08
C TYR A 422 11.26 -31.26 -9.01
N GLY A 423 12.32 -30.62 -8.49
CA GLY A 423 13.55 -30.33 -9.23
C GLY A 423 13.50 -29.01 -10.00
N THR A 424 14.36 -28.90 -11.01
CA THR A 424 14.56 -27.67 -11.80
C THR A 424 13.92 -27.83 -13.18
N MET A 425 13.27 -26.77 -13.64
CA MET A 425 12.70 -26.63 -14.97
C MET A 425 13.48 -25.61 -15.80
N GLN A 426 13.50 -25.78 -17.12
CA GLN A 426 14.18 -24.88 -18.05
C GLN A 426 13.16 -24.31 -19.03
N PHE A 427 13.10 -22.98 -19.15
CA PHE A 427 12.29 -22.34 -20.18
C PHE A 427 13.02 -22.43 -21.52
N ASN A 428 12.53 -23.29 -22.40
CA ASN A 428 13.09 -23.51 -23.73
C ASN A 428 12.18 -23.00 -24.86
N SER A 429 10.99 -22.49 -24.51
CA SER A 429 9.98 -22.06 -25.46
C SER A 429 9.50 -20.64 -25.12
N ARG A 430 9.47 -19.77 -26.13
CA ARG A 430 8.95 -18.39 -26.02
C ARG A 430 7.89 -18.09 -27.07
N ALA A 431 7.00 -17.17 -26.78
CA ALA A 431 6.09 -16.56 -27.73
C ALA A 431 6.06 -15.05 -27.50
N GLN A 432 6.47 -14.26 -28.49
CA GLN A 432 6.53 -12.80 -28.35
C GLN A 432 5.11 -12.22 -28.25
N LEU A 433 4.86 -11.33 -27.29
CA LEU A 433 3.52 -10.81 -27.01
C LEU A 433 2.86 -10.16 -28.24
N ILE A 434 3.60 -9.29 -28.94
CA ILE A 434 3.08 -8.48 -30.07
C ILE A 434 2.64 -9.36 -31.26
N GLU A 435 3.34 -10.47 -31.50
CA GLU A 435 3.01 -11.43 -32.57
C GLU A 435 1.80 -12.31 -32.22
N ASN A 436 1.41 -12.34 -30.94
CA ASN A 436 0.44 -13.29 -30.39
C ASN A 436 -0.79 -12.58 -29.81
N LEU A 437 -1.13 -11.41 -30.37
CA LEU A 437 -2.30 -10.63 -29.95
C LEU A 437 -3.62 -11.15 -30.51
N HIS A 438 -3.61 -12.10 -31.46
CA HIS A 438 -4.79 -12.58 -32.17
C HIS A 438 -5.92 -13.16 -31.29
N PRO A 439 -5.68 -13.77 -30.11
CA PRO A 439 -6.77 -14.26 -29.26
C PRO A 439 -7.43 -13.14 -28.44
N PHE A 440 -6.86 -11.94 -28.44
CA PHE A 440 -7.25 -10.86 -27.55
C PHE A 440 -8.12 -9.82 -28.26
N ASN A 441 -8.94 -9.13 -27.47
CA ASN A 441 -9.84 -8.10 -27.98
C ASN A 441 -9.07 -6.81 -28.28
N VAL A 442 -9.21 -6.32 -29.52
CA VAL A 442 -8.52 -5.13 -30.02
C VAL A 442 -9.51 -4.05 -30.42
N LEU A 443 -9.29 -2.83 -29.94
CA LEU A 443 -9.99 -1.61 -30.37
C LEU A 443 -9.06 -0.75 -31.21
N HIS A 444 -9.57 -0.12 -32.26
CA HIS A 444 -8.78 0.70 -33.20
C HIS A 444 -9.28 2.15 -33.24
N ASN A 445 -8.43 3.05 -33.74
CA ASN A 445 -8.75 4.46 -34.01
C ASN A 445 -9.23 5.24 -32.77
N ILE A 446 -8.63 4.96 -31.62
CA ILE A 446 -8.98 5.61 -30.36
C ILE A 446 -8.13 6.88 -30.19
N ASP A 447 -8.76 8.05 -30.08
CA ASP A 447 -8.01 9.31 -30.00
C ASP A 447 -7.36 9.53 -28.62
N VAL A 448 -8.06 9.19 -27.54
CA VAL A 448 -7.60 9.31 -26.15
C VAL A 448 -7.55 7.92 -25.52
N PRO A 449 -6.43 7.49 -24.90
CA PRO A 449 -6.35 6.21 -24.20
C PRO A 449 -7.51 5.98 -23.22
N ILE A 450 -7.95 4.72 -23.10
CA ILE A 450 -9.08 4.33 -22.25
C ILE A 450 -8.57 3.46 -21.10
N GLN A 451 -8.98 3.79 -19.89
CA GLN A 451 -8.62 3.08 -18.66
C GLN A 451 -9.26 1.67 -18.57
N PHE A 452 -8.72 0.83 -17.69
CA PHE A 452 -9.15 -0.56 -17.46
C PHE A 452 -10.66 -0.70 -17.23
N GLU A 453 -11.19 0.15 -16.35
CA GLU A 453 -12.57 0.11 -15.91
C GLU A 453 -13.54 0.36 -17.06
N TYR A 454 -13.26 1.35 -17.90
CA TYR A 454 -14.08 1.70 -19.07
C TYR A 454 -13.95 0.69 -20.23
N LEU A 455 -12.93 -0.17 -20.20
CA LEU A 455 -12.79 -1.28 -21.14
C LEU A 455 -13.47 -2.56 -20.66
N ASN A 456 -14.11 -2.55 -19.49
CA ASN A 456 -14.62 -3.74 -18.82
C ASN A 456 -13.51 -4.79 -18.65
N GLN A 457 -12.41 -4.39 -18.00
CA GLN A 457 -11.31 -5.27 -17.63
C GLN A 457 -10.85 -4.92 -16.22
N SER A 458 -11.02 -5.84 -15.27
CA SER A 458 -10.59 -5.59 -13.90
C SER A 458 -9.07 -5.63 -13.73
N TYR A 459 -8.42 -6.65 -14.29
CA TYR A 459 -7.04 -7.03 -13.97
C TYR A 459 -6.15 -7.23 -15.21
N GLY A 460 -4.87 -7.54 -14.97
CA GLY A 460 -3.89 -7.85 -16.02
C GLY A 460 -3.26 -6.61 -16.64
N TYR A 461 -3.18 -6.60 -17.97
CA TYR A 461 -2.44 -5.61 -18.75
C TYR A 461 -3.32 -5.00 -19.86
N ILE A 462 -2.93 -3.82 -20.32
CA ILE A 462 -3.42 -3.23 -21.57
C ILE A 462 -2.23 -2.81 -22.40
N LEU A 463 -2.26 -3.19 -23.69
CA LEU A 463 -1.30 -2.70 -24.67
C LEU A 463 -1.90 -1.52 -25.45
N TYR A 464 -1.30 -0.35 -25.33
CA TYR A 464 -1.64 0.84 -26.11
C TYR A 464 -0.60 1.02 -27.21
N SER A 465 -1.03 0.93 -28.47
CA SER A 465 -0.16 1.01 -29.65
C SER A 465 -0.53 2.20 -30.53
N THR A 466 0.45 2.95 -31.05
CA THR A 466 0.21 3.97 -32.08
C THR A 466 1.37 4.05 -33.07
N GLN A 467 1.10 4.53 -34.29
CA GLN A 467 2.15 4.84 -35.26
C GLN A 467 2.59 6.28 -35.06
N LEU A 468 3.87 6.50 -34.75
CA LEU A 468 4.44 7.83 -34.78
C LEU A 468 4.55 8.29 -36.24
N LYS A 469 4.34 9.59 -36.47
CA LYS A 469 4.47 10.21 -37.79
C LYS A 469 5.54 11.28 -37.74
N ASP A 470 6.36 11.33 -38.79
CA ASP A 470 7.44 12.29 -38.98
C ASP A 470 8.46 12.26 -37.83
N PHE A 471 8.78 11.06 -37.34
CA PHE A 471 9.71 10.88 -36.24
C PHE A 471 11.13 11.26 -36.69
N THR A 472 11.78 12.15 -35.93
CA THR A 472 13.03 12.81 -36.38
C THR A 472 14.26 11.91 -36.32
N GLY A 473 14.16 10.77 -35.64
CA GLY A 473 15.30 9.89 -35.38
C GLY A 473 16.23 10.38 -34.26
N LEU A 474 15.92 11.53 -33.65
CA LEU A 474 16.62 12.04 -32.48
C LEU A 474 15.96 11.54 -31.19
N PRO A 475 16.69 11.51 -30.05
CA PRO A 475 16.07 11.24 -28.77
C PRO A 475 14.99 12.25 -28.42
N GLU A 476 13.76 11.78 -28.18
CA GLU A 476 12.61 12.63 -27.86
C GLU A 476 11.98 12.18 -26.53
N PRO A 477 11.63 13.12 -25.62
CA PRO A 477 10.97 12.79 -24.36
C PRO A 477 9.51 12.40 -24.60
N LEU A 478 9.13 11.20 -24.15
CA LEU A 478 7.76 10.73 -24.05
C LEU A 478 7.24 10.98 -22.63
N LEU A 479 6.18 11.77 -22.52
CA LEU A 479 5.46 12.05 -21.28
C LEU A 479 4.14 11.26 -21.27
N LEU A 480 3.90 10.56 -20.18
CA LEU A 480 2.70 9.74 -19.93
C LEU A 480 1.97 10.31 -18.70
N PRO A 481 1.05 11.27 -18.89
CA PRO A 481 0.25 11.80 -17.78
C PRO A 481 -0.70 10.72 -17.26
N TRP A 482 -0.79 10.58 -15.94
CA TRP A 482 -1.73 9.64 -15.31
C TRP A 482 -1.63 8.19 -15.82
N MET A 483 -0.41 7.69 -16.01
CA MET A 483 -0.15 6.27 -16.24
C MET A 483 -0.14 5.53 -14.90
N GLN A 484 -1.04 4.56 -14.73
CA GLN A 484 -1.11 3.72 -13.53
C GLN A 484 -1.15 2.21 -13.88
N ASP A 485 -0.36 1.34 -13.26
CA ASP A 485 0.67 1.61 -12.23
C ASP A 485 2.10 1.43 -12.75
N ARG A 486 2.27 0.61 -13.78
CA ARG A 486 3.56 0.28 -14.36
C ARG A 486 3.45 0.14 -15.86
N ALA A 487 4.40 0.70 -16.61
CA ALA A 487 4.43 0.63 -18.06
C ALA A 487 5.78 0.12 -18.59
N VAL A 488 5.74 -0.80 -19.54
CA VAL A 488 6.88 -1.15 -20.40
C VAL A 488 6.69 -0.43 -21.73
N VAL A 489 7.64 0.44 -22.09
CA VAL A 489 7.57 1.26 -23.31
C VAL A 489 8.46 0.65 -24.37
N LEU A 490 7.95 0.48 -25.59
CA LEU A 490 8.67 -0.07 -26.73
C LEU A 490 8.55 0.81 -27.96
N LEU A 491 9.61 0.85 -28.76
CA LEU A 491 9.65 1.52 -30.06
C LEU A 491 10.14 0.53 -31.11
N ASP A 492 9.33 0.25 -32.12
CA ASP A 492 9.56 -0.84 -33.10
C ASP A 492 9.91 -2.16 -32.39
N GLU A 493 9.08 -2.55 -31.42
CA GLU A 493 9.19 -3.77 -30.60
C GLU A 493 10.39 -3.82 -29.64
N LEU A 494 11.24 -2.78 -29.61
CA LEU A 494 12.43 -2.73 -28.77
C LEU A 494 12.13 -1.97 -27.48
N VAL A 495 12.35 -2.61 -26.33
CA VAL A 495 12.15 -2.01 -25.01
C VAL A 495 13.03 -0.77 -24.83
N GLN A 496 12.37 0.36 -24.60
CA GLN A 496 12.98 1.67 -24.29
C GLN A 496 13.19 1.85 -22.79
N GLY A 497 12.35 1.22 -21.98
CA GLY A 497 12.48 1.14 -20.53
C GLY A 497 11.17 0.79 -19.84
N VAL A 498 11.25 0.70 -18.51
CA VAL A 498 10.14 0.37 -17.62
C VAL A 498 9.94 1.54 -16.68
N ILE A 499 8.69 2.00 -16.55
CA ILE A 499 8.32 3.12 -15.72
C ILE A 499 7.34 2.63 -14.68
N GLY A 500 7.62 2.91 -13.41
CA GLY A 500 6.64 2.77 -12.33
C GLY A 500 6.01 4.13 -12.08
N TRP A 501 4.74 4.12 -11.71
CA TRP A 501 4.07 5.32 -11.25
C TRP A 501 4.56 5.68 -9.84
N THR A 502 5.03 6.91 -9.66
CA THR A 502 5.42 7.46 -8.36
C THR A 502 4.59 8.71 -8.12
N GLU A 503 3.86 8.77 -7.00
CA GLU A 503 2.96 9.89 -6.67
C GLU A 503 3.61 11.26 -6.65
N THR A 504 4.92 11.31 -6.48
CA THR A 504 5.71 12.54 -6.52
C THR A 504 5.71 13.20 -7.90
N ASP A 505 5.45 12.45 -8.98
CA ASP A 505 5.34 12.98 -10.34
C ASP A 505 4.08 12.41 -11.05
N PRO A 506 3.02 13.21 -11.26
CA PRO A 506 1.82 12.76 -11.97
C PRO A 506 2.09 12.46 -13.47
N ILE A 507 3.31 12.72 -13.95
CA ILE A 507 3.71 12.53 -15.34
C ILE A 507 4.94 11.61 -15.39
N ALA A 508 4.74 10.40 -15.90
CA ALA A 508 5.84 9.50 -16.19
C ALA A 508 6.65 10.00 -17.41
N LEU A 509 7.98 10.08 -17.30
CA LEU A 509 8.88 10.57 -18.36
C LEU A 509 9.90 9.50 -18.78
N ILE A 510 10.00 9.25 -20.10
CA ILE A 510 11.07 8.42 -20.68
C ILE A 510 11.57 9.02 -21.99
N ASN A 511 12.87 8.94 -22.26
CA ASN A 511 13.42 9.36 -23.55
C ASN A 511 13.40 8.16 -24.50
N LEU A 512 12.77 8.31 -25.67
CA LEU A 512 12.79 7.31 -26.73
C LEU A 512 14.10 7.39 -27.50
N HIS A 513 14.71 6.26 -27.78
CA HIS A 513 15.98 6.14 -28.48
C HIS A 513 15.82 5.21 -29.70
N PRO A 514 15.61 5.76 -30.91
CA PRO A 514 15.50 4.94 -32.11
C PRO A 514 16.81 4.21 -32.40
N ILE A 515 16.70 2.92 -32.74
CA ILE A 515 17.85 2.09 -33.13
C ILE A 515 18.07 2.15 -34.65
N LYS A 516 16.98 2.28 -35.42
CA LYS A 516 17.00 2.39 -36.87
C LYS A 516 16.26 3.63 -37.30
N MET A 517 16.67 4.21 -38.44
CA MET A 517 15.97 5.33 -39.04
C MET A 517 14.65 4.84 -39.65
N ASN A 518 13.59 4.93 -38.85
CA ASN A 518 12.22 4.69 -39.29
C ASN A 518 11.46 6.01 -39.10
N PRO A 519 10.94 6.65 -40.17
CA PRO A 519 10.20 7.89 -40.04
C PRO A 519 8.81 7.69 -39.41
N ASN A 520 8.32 6.45 -39.40
CA ASN A 520 7.04 6.09 -38.82
C ASN A 520 7.19 4.85 -37.92
N PRO A 521 7.88 4.94 -36.78
CA PRO A 521 8.01 3.82 -35.88
C PRO A 521 6.71 3.54 -35.12
N ARG A 522 6.50 2.29 -34.75
CA ARG A 522 5.41 1.87 -33.87
C ARG A 522 5.81 2.10 -32.43
N LEU A 523 5.01 2.86 -31.68
CA LEU A 523 5.14 3.04 -30.24
C LEU A 523 4.14 2.10 -29.56
N ASP A 524 4.63 1.26 -28.65
CA ASP A 524 3.82 0.39 -27.82
C ASP A 524 4.05 0.69 -26.34
N ILE A 525 2.98 0.76 -25.55
CA ILE A 525 3.01 1.02 -24.12
C ILE A 525 2.18 -0.09 -23.46
N LEU A 526 2.85 -1.05 -22.84
CA LEU A 526 2.22 -2.15 -22.11
C LEU A 526 2.05 -1.73 -20.65
N VAL A 527 0.81 -1.47 -20.22
CA VAL A 527 0.48 -0.97 -18.88
C VAL A 527 -0.14 -2.07 -18.04
N GLU A 528 0.34 -2.23 -16.81
CA GLU A 528 -0.10 -3.20 -15.83
C GLU A 528 -0.92 -2.55 -14.70
N ASN A 529 -2.01 -3.20 -14.31
CA ASN A 529 -2.67 -2.95 -13.03
C ASN A 529 -1.98 -3.76 -11.91
N LYS A 530 -1.33 -3.08 -10.96
CA LYS A 530 -0.61 -3.73 -9.84
C LYS A 530 -1.47 -3.98 -8.60
N GLY A 531 -2.77 -3.62 -8.66
CA GLY A 531 -3.74 -3.70 -7.57
C GLY A 531 -4.30 -2.32 -7.24
N ARG A 532 -5.62 -2.18 -7.16
CA ARG A 532 -6.29 -0.94 -6.74
C ARG A 532 -6.11 -0.74 -5.24
N CYS A 533 -6.13 0.53 -4.82
CA CYS A 533 -5.90 0.87 -3.43
C CYS A 533 -7.01 0.27 -2.57
N CYS A 534 -6.62 -0.39 -1.47
CA CYS A 534 -7.53 -1.07 -0.57
C CYS A 534 -7.59 -0.43 0.82
N GLY A 535 -6.72 0.55 1.13
CA GLY A 535 -6.72 1.32 2.37
C GLY A 535 -7.62 2.55 2.29
N GLU A 536 -7.19 3.72 2.79
CA GLU A 536 -7.98 4.97 2.70
C GLU A 536 -8.45 5.22 1.23
N ILE A 537 -9.73 4.96 0.94
CA ILE A 537 -10.38 5.32 -0.34
C ILE A 537 -11.25 6.57 -0.13
N PRO A 538 -10.68 7.77 0.08
CA PRO A 538 -11.49 8.99 0.18
C PRO A 538 -12.13 9.37 -1.15
N ASP A 539 -11.52 8.97 -2.27
CA ASP A 539 -11.99 9.19 -3.65
C ASP A 539 -11.62 8.00 -4.56
N LEU A 540 -12.62 7.36 -5.18
CA LEU A 540 -12.43 6.28 -6.16
C LEU A 540 -11.59 6.72 -7.38
N GLY A 541 -11.58 8.02 -7.68
CA GLY A 541 -10.88 8.59 -8.83
C GLY A 541 -9.38 8.30 -8.87
N CYS A 542 -8.77 8.08 -7.70
CA CYS A 542 -7.33 7.87 -7.57
C CYS A 542 -6.88 6.41 -7.84
N SER A 543 -7.85 5.49 -8.00
CA SER A 543 -7.61 4.05 -8.16
C SER A 543 -7.82 3.52 -9.58
N PHE A 544 -8.20 4.37 -10.55
CA PHE A 544 -8.39 3.94 -11.94
C PHE A 544 -7.08 3.53 -12.59
N LYS A 545 -7.09 2.44 -13.35
CA LYS A 545 -5.86 1.85 -13.89
C LYS A 545 -5.71 2.08 -15.39
N GLY A 546 -4.49 1.99 -15.90
CA GLY A 546 -4.18 2.24 -17.31
C GLY A 546 -3.76 3.68 -17.59
N MET A 547 -4.14 4.21 -18.76
CA MET A 547 -3.86 5.58 -19.14
C MET A 547 -5.17 6.34 -19.36
N LYS A 548 -5.20 7.59 -18.91
CA LYS A 548 -6.38 8.48 -19.00
C LYS A 548 -6.23 9.57 -20.05
N ASP A 549 -5.05 10.18 -20.12
CA ASP A 549 -4.80 11.37 -20.94
C ASP A 549 -3.90 11.02 -22.14
N LYS A 550 -3.89 11.91 -23.14
CA LYS A 550 -3.01 11.75 -24.31
C LYS A 550 -1.53 11.86 -23.90
N PRO A 551 -0.70 10.87 -24.26
CA PRO A 551 0.75 10.99 -24.19
C PRO A 551 1.29 12.14 -25.04
N TRP A 552 2.43 12.68 -24.64
CA TRP A 552 3.15 13.72 -25.39
C TRP A 552 4.52 13.19 -25.81
N LEU A 553 4.88 13.41 -27.06
CA LEU A 553 6.24 13.22 -27.55
C LEU A 553 6.83 14.60 -27.85
N GLY A 554 7.78 15.05 -27.02
CA GLY A 554 8.23 16.43 -27.02
C GLY A 554 7.06 17.38 -26.79
N LEU A 555 6.71 18.16 -27.81
CA LEU A 555 5.59 19.12 -27.79
C LEU A 555 4.34 18.61 -28.54
N LYS A 556 4.37 17.40 -29.10
CA LYS A 556 3.30 16.83 -29.93
C LYS A 556 2.46 15.86 -29.10
N GLN A 557 1.14 16.08 -29.05
CA GLN A 557 0.22 15.09 -28.51
C GLN A 557 0.06 13.90 -29.44
N LEU A 558 0.03 12.71 -28.85
CA LEU A 558 -0.18 11.45 -29.55
C LEU A 558 -1.66 11.02 -29.51
N GLY A 559 -2.11 10.38 -30.58
CA GLY A 559 -3.49 9.89 -30.75
C GLY A 559 -3.52 8.68 -31.70
N ASN A 560 -4.70 8.33 -32.20
CA ASN A 560 -4.93 7.17 -33.09
C ASN A 560 -4.40 5.85 -32.50
N TRP A 561 -4.75 5.59 -31.25
CA TRP A 561 -4.36 4.41 -30.51
C TRP A 561 -5.14 3.17 -30.96
N THR A 562 -4.43 2.05 -30.99
CA THR A 562 -4.97 0.70 -30.95
C THR A 562 -4.80 0.18 -29.54
N ILE A 563 -5.87 -0.32 -28.92
CA ILE A 563 -5.89 -0.77 -27.53
C ILE A 563 -6.17 -2.27 -27.52
N THR A 564 -5.29 -3.07 -26.93
CA THR A 564 -5.49 -4.53 -26.77
C THR A 564 -5.68 -4.87 -25.31
N LYS A 565 -6.80 -5.53 -25.00
CA LYS A 565 -7.16 -6.02 -23.66
C LYS A 565 -6.44 -7.32 -23.34
N LEU A 566 -5.68 -7.37 -22.25
CA LEU A 566 -4.90 -8.54 -21.83
C LEU A 566 -5.21 -8.90 -20.37
N PRO A 567 -6.35 -9.55 -20.07
CA PRO A 567 -6.77 -9.84 -18.69
C PRO A 567 -5.83 -10.81 -17.95
N MET A 568 -5.13 -11.68 -18.70
CA MET A 568 -4.24 -12.74 -18.19
C MET A 568 -4.91 -13.62 -17.11
N ASP A 569 -6.19 -13.91 -17.30
CA ASP A 569 -6.99 -14.78 -16.45
C ASP A 569 -6.74 -16.27 -16.78
N ASP A 570 -7.52 -17.15 -16.15
CA ASP A 570 -7.40 -18.60 -16.31
C ASP A 570 -7.64 -19.07 -17.77
N GLN A 571 -8.17 -18.21 -18.67
CA GLN A 571 -8.30 -18.53 -20.09
C GLN A 571 -6.96 -18.46 -20.84
N LEU A 572 -5.92 -17.84 -20.26
CA LEU A 572 -4.64 -17.65 -20.93
C LEU A 572 -4.00 -18.99 -21.33
N SER A 573 -4.12 -20.04 -20.52
CA SER A 573 -3.62 -21.37 -20.90
C SER A 573 -4.33 -21.94 -22.13
N GLN A 574 -5.63 -21.68 -22.31
CA GLN A 574 -6.34 -22.08 -23.52
C GLN A 574 -5.92 -21.20 -24.72
N GLN A 575 -5.85 -19.88 -24.52
CA GLN A 575 -5.43 -18.93 -25.56
C GLN A 575 -4.00 -19.21 -26.07
N SER A 576 -3.10 -19.59 -25.16
CA SER A 576 -1.69 -19.84 -25.45
C SER A 576 -1.44 -21.04 -26.36
N THR A 577 -2.42 -21.94 -26.53
CA THR A 577 -2.35 -23.05 -27.50
C THR A 577 -2.25 -22.56 -28.94
N THR A 578 -2.72 -21.34 -29.21
CA THR A 578 -2.68 -20.71 -30.54
C THR A 578 -1.44 -19.82 -30.72
N PHE A 579 -0.59 -19.70 -29.70
CA PHE A 579 0.60 -18.87 -29.81
C PHE A 579 1.66 -19.50 -30.71
N ASN A 580 2.41 -18.65 -31.42
CA ASN A 580 3.59 -19.01 -32.19
C ASN A 580 4.78 -19.26 -31.26
N TRP A 581 4.85 -20.47 -30.72
CA TRP A 581 5.93 -20.90 -29.84
C TRP A 581 7.22 -21.18 -30.60
N GLN A 582 8.27 -20.45 -30.26
CA GLN A 582 9.61 -20.61 -30.79
C GLN A 582 10.53 -21.23 -29.73
N THR A 583 11.45 -22.09 -30.15
CA THR A 583 12.53 -22.55 -29.28
C THR A 583 13.48 -21.39 -28.98
N ILE A 584 13.98 -21.30 -27.75
CA ILE A 584 14.98 -20.30 -27.34
C ILE A 584 16.38 -20.93 -27.47
N PRO A 585 17.21 -20.54 -28.46
CA PRO A 585 18.60 -20.97 -28.50
C PRO A 585 19.41 -20.45 -27.29
N PRO A 586 20.43 -21.17 -26.81
CA PRO A 586 21.36 -20.66 -25.81
C PRO A 586 22.01 -19.35 -26.28
N GLY A 587 22.03 -18.32 -25.43
CA GLY A 587 22.63 -17.02 -25.74
C GLY A 587 21.78 -16.09 -26.62
N THR A 588 20.49 -16.38 -26.82
CA THR A 588 19.60 -15.53 -27.63
C THR A 588 19.23 -14.24 -26.90
N SER A 589 19.55 -13.11 -27.50
CA SER A 589 19.11 -11.78 -27.08
C SER A 589 17.57 -11.64 -27.19
N ILE A 590 16.89 -11.48 -26.05
CA ILE A 590 15.44 -11.23 -25.97
C ILE A 590 15.21 -9.76 -25.61
N ILE A 591 14.61 -9.00 -26.53
CA ILE A 591 14.48 -7.53 -26.39
C ILE A 591 13.00 -7.10 -26.27
N SER A 592 12.05 -8.04 -26.22
CA SER A 592 10.60 -7.76 -26.21
C SER A 592 9.81 -8.64 -25.21
N PRO A 593 8.71 -8.12 -24.60
CA PRO A 593 7.79 -8.87 -23.76
C PRO A 593 7.33 -10.14 -24.45
N SER A 594 7.42 -11.26 -23.74
CA SER A 594 7.24 -12.58 -24.31
C SER A 594 6.69 -13.52 -23.25
N PHE A 595 5.78 -14.40 -23.64
CA PHE A 595 5.44 -15.54 -22.81
C PHE A 595 6.52 -16.61 -22.88
N TYR A 596 6.79 -17.25 -21.76
CA TYR A 596 7.72 -18.35 -21.61
C TYR A 596 6.98 -19.57 -21.11
N ARG A 597 7.21 -20.71 -21.76
CA ARG A 597 6.60 -21.98 -21.37
C ARG A 597 7.66 -23.02 -21.05
N SER A 598 7.39 -23.81 -20.03
CA SER A 598 8.15 -25.00 -19.70
C SER A 598 7.23 -26.12 -19.23
N THR A 599 7.79 -27.31 -19.06
CA THR A 599 7.10 -28.45 -18.46
C THR A 599 8.00 -29.16 -17.47
N PHE A 600 7.40 -29.78 -16.47
CA PHE A 600 8.07 -30.64 -15.50
C PHE A 600 7.20 -31.86 -15.22
N THR A 601 7.82 -32.98 -14.82
CA THR A 601 7.11 -34.25 -14.62
C THR A 601 7.08 -34.62 -13.14
N ILE A 602 5.92 -35.07 -12.66
CA ILE A 602 5.72 -35.58 -11.30
C ILE A 602 5.39 -37.07 -11.38
N ASP A 603 6.27 -37.92 -10.86
CA ASP A 603 6.07 -39.38 -10.89
C ASP A 603 5.09 -39.87 -9.80
N MET A 604 4.93 -39.09 -8.73
CA MET A 604 4.07 -39.43 -7.60
C MET A 604 2.59 -39.38 -7.99
N SER A 605 1.83 -40.41 -7.58
CA SER A 605 0.39 -40.49 -7.83
C SER A 605 -0.43 -39.43 -7.09
N LYS A 606 0.10 -38.89 -5.99
CA LYS A 606 -0.47 -37.77 -5.24
C LYS A 606 0.60 -36.68 -5.10
N PRO A 607 0.54 -35.61 -5.91
CA PRO A 607 1.39 -34.45 -5.71
C PRO A 607 1.23 -33.88 -4.30
N LEU A 608 2.33 -33.36 -3.76
CA LEU A 608 2.43 -32.60 -2.53
C LEU A 608 2.48 -31.10 -2.82
N HIS A 609 2.11 -30.28 -1.84
CA HIS A 609 2.33 -28.84 -1.89
C HIS A 609 3.81 -28.54 -2.09
N SER A 610 4.14 -27.47 -2.81
CA SER A 610 5.51 -27.09 -3.10
C SER A 610 5.65 -25.56 -3.13
N PHE A 611 6.87 -25.10 -3.38
CA PHE A 611 7.21 -23.70 -3.50
C PHE A 611 8.09 -23.52 -4.73
N LEU A 612 7.63 -22.71 -5.68
CA LEU A 612 8.40 -22.39 -6.88
C LEU A 612 9.34 -21.23 -6.55
N CYS A 613 10.64 -21.48 -6.66
CA CYS A 613 11.66 -20.44 -6.54
C CYS A 613 11.70 -19.58 -7.81
N THR A 614 11.48 -18.27 -7.65
CA THR A 614 11.47 -17.29 -8.75
C THR A 614 12.73 -16.43 -8.76
N ASP A 615 13.79 -16.88 -8.09
CA ASP A 615 15.09 -16.24 -8.14
C ASP A 615 15.61 -16.18 -9.58
N ASN A 616 16.07 -15.01 -10.00
CA ASN A 616 16.62 -14.72 -11.34
C ASN A 616 15.55 -14.58 -12.45
N TRP A 617 14.26 -14.59 -12.11
CA TRP A 617 13.17 -14.44 -13.09
C TRP A 617 12.74 -12.98 -13.34
N GLY A 618 13.21 -12.00 -12.59
CA GLY A 618 12.78 -10.60 -12.71
C GLY A 618 11.44 -10.30 -12.04
N TYR A 619 10.44 -9.97 -12.84
CA TYR A 619 9.09 -9.60 -12.43
C TYR A 619 8.11 -10.23 -13.40
N GLY A 620 6.93 -10.64 -12.96
CA GLY A 620 5.90 -11.22 -13.84
C GLY A 620 4.82 -11.95 -13.04
N PHE A 621 4.06 -12.81 -13.71
CA PHE A 621 3.09 -13.72 -13.08
C PHE A 621 3.27 -15.17 -13.53
N ILE A 622 2.74 -16.13 -12.77
CA ILE A 622 2.90 -17.56 -13.06
C ILE A 622 1.54 -18.22 -13.23
N ILE A 623 1.40 -19.00 -14.29
CA ILE A 623 0.30 -19.95 -14.47
C ILE A 623 0.85 -21.37 -14.47
N ILE A 624 0.25 -22.26 -13.66
CA ILE A 624 0.54 -23.69 -13.67
C ILE A 624 -0.74 -24.45 -13.99
N ASN A 625 -0.72 -25.26 -15.05
CA ASN A 625 -1.87 -26.04 -15.51
C ASN A 625 -3.18 -25.23 -15.65
N GLY A 626 -3.08 -23.97 -16.07
CA GLY A 626 -4.24 -23.06 -16.21
C GLY A 626 -4.64 -22.30 -14.95
N PHE A 627 -3.99 -22.54 -13.81
CA PHE A 627 -4.25 -21.81 -12.57
C PHE A 627 -3.23 -20.68 -12.39
N ASN A 628 -3.69 -19.43 -12.28
CA ASN A 628 -2.83 -18.27 -12.05
C ASN A 628 -2.45 -18.14 -10.56
N LEU A 629 -1.18 -18.42 -10.26
CA LEU A 629 -0.60 -18.35 -8.91
C LEU A 629 -0.46 -16.92 -8.39
N GLY A 630 -0.47 -15.93 -9.27
CA GLY A 630 -0.25 -14.53 -8.97
C GLY A 630 1.14 -14.04 -9.37
N ARG A 631 1.51 -12.87 -8.83
CA ARG A 631 2.70 -12.12 -9.24
C ARG A 631 3.94 -12.53 -8.46
N TYR A 632 5.09 -12.57 -9.12
CA TYR A 632 6.40 -12.64 -8.48
C TYR A 632 7.18 -11.37 -8.75
N SER A 633 8.04 -11.01 -7.79
CA SER A 633 8.96 -9.89 -7.94
C SER A 633 10.28 -10.19 -7.27
N GLU A 634 11.36 -10.03 -8.02
CA GLU A 634 12.71 -10.12 -7.49
C GLU A 634 13.07 -9.02 -6.49
N LYS A 635 12.25 -7.98 -6.34
CA LYS A 635 12.44 -7.02 -5.26
C LYS A 635 12.21 -7.65 -3.88
N GLY A 636 11.51 -8.78 -3.81
CA GLY A 636 11.14 -9.42 -2.54
C GLY A 636 10.00 -8.67 -1.84
N PRO A 637 9.76 -8.95 -0.54
CA PRO A 637 10.48 -9.93 0.27
C PRO A 637 10.20 -11.38 -0.16
N GLN A 638 9.07 -11.63 -0.82
CA GLN A 638 8.70 -12.95 -1.34
C GLN A 638 9.67 -13.42 -2.44
N ARG A 639 10.27 -14.60 -2.23
CA ARG A 639 11.21 -15.25 -3.17
C ARG A 639 10.66 -16.54 -3.79
N THR A 640 9.60 -17.05 -3.20
CA THR A 640 8.97 -18.31 -3.61
C THR A 640 7.47 -18.12 -3.71
N MET A 641 6.88 -18.76 -4.72
CA MET A 641 5.44 -18.79 -4.93
C MET A 641 4.90 -20.10 -4.38
N TYR A 642 3.89 -20.03 -3.51
CA TYR A 642 3.21 -21.23 -3.02
C TYR A 642 2.51 -21.95 -4.19
N VAL A 643 2.77 -23.25 -4.31
CA VAL A 643 2.17 -24.12 -5.32
C VAL A 643 1.28 -25.16 -4.61
N PRO A 644 -0.05 -24.99 -4.62
CA PRO A 644 -0.96 -25.95 -4.03
C PRO A 644 -0.84 -27.33 -4.70
N ALA A 645 -0.93 -28.41 -3.93
CA ALA A 645 -0.92 -29.77 -4.47
C ALA A 645 -2.04 -30.00 -5.49
N HIS A 646 -3.20 -29.38 -5.26
CA HIS A 646 -4.45 -29.64 -6.00
C HIS A 646 -4.44 -29.10 -7.42
N ILE A 647 -3.52 -28.18 -7.76
CA ILE A 647 -3.34 -27.69 -9.14
C ILE A 647 -2.32 -28.51 -9.92
N LEU A 648 -1.62 -29.44 -9.25
CA LEU A 648 -0.64 -30.34 -9.85
C LEU A 648 -1.28 -31.68 -10.19
N LYS A 649 -0.71 -32.36 -11.19
CA LYS A 649 -1.13 -33.71 -11.60
C LYS A 649 0.05 -34.65 -11.73
N GLN A 650 -0.22 -35.95 -11.59
CA GLN A 650 0.75 -36.98 -11.97
C GLN A 650 1.07 -36.86 -13.47
N GLY A 651 2.35 -37.02 -13.82
CA GLY A 651 2.84 -36.85 -15.18
C GLY A 651 3.24 -35.41 -15.48
N ILE A 652 2.99 -34.97 -16.71
CA ILE A 652 3.48 -33.68 -17.24
C ILE A 652 2.63 -32.52 -16.72
N ASN A 653 3.28 -31.54 -16.11
CA ASN A 653 2.70 -30.27 -15.67
C ASN A 653 3.26 -29.14 -16.54
N GLU A 654 2.41 -28.20 -16.94
CA GLU A 654 2.79 -27.04 -17.74
C GLU A 654 2.90 -25.80 -16.85
N ILE A 655 3.89 -24.96 -17.14
CA ILE A 655 4.08 -23.66 -16.52
C ILE A 655 4.30 -22.58 -17.58
N LEU A 656 3.65 -21.44 -17.36
CA LEU A 656 3.68 -20.24 -18.20
C LEU A 656 4.02 -19.02 -17.35
N THR A 657 4.85 -18.11 -17.88
CA THR A 657 5.17 -16.78 -17.30
C THR A 657 5.38 -15.75 -18.42
N ASP A 658 5.34 -14.45 -18.13
CA ASP A 658 5.27 -13.36 -19.11
C ASP A 658 6.48 -12.39 -19.15
N GLU A 659 7.30 -12.32 -18.11
CA GLU A 659 8.38 -11.33 -18.07
C GLU A 659 9.64 -11.83 -17.33
N ILE A 660 10.81 -11.59 -17.94
CA ILE A 660 12.11 -11.97 -17.39
C ILE A 660 13.12 -10.82 -17.45
N HIS A 661 12.91 -9.79 -16.63
CA HIS A 661 13.75 -8.58 -16.61
C HIS A 661 15.23 -8.80 -16.31
N THR A 662 15.58 -9.71 -15.41
CA THR A 662 16.99 -10.05 -15.13
C THR A 662 17.63 -10.75 -16.33
N MET A 663 16.85 -11.46 -17.14
CA MET A 663 17.31 -11.99 -18.41
C MET A 663 17.59 -10.84 -19.41
N LEU A 664 16.75 -9.80 -19.47
CA LEU A 664 17.00 -8.63 -20.33
C LEU A 664 18.32 -7.92 -20.01
N VAL A 665 18.69 -7.75 -18.72
CA VAL A 665 20.01 -7.24 -18.34
C VAL A 665 21.14 -8.17 -18.80
N ASN A 666 20.94 -9.47 -18.57
CA ASN A 666 21.87 -10.49 -18.98
C ASN A 666 22.09 -10.53 -20.50
N ILE A 667 21.06 -10.19 -21.27
CA ILE A 667 21.09 -10.09 -22.73
C ILE A 667 21.87 -8.87 -23.19
N TYR A 668 21.61 -7.71 -22.60
CA TYR A 668 22.42 -6.52 -22.85
C TYR A 668 23.91 -6.79 -22.54
N LEU A 669 24.20 -7.57 -21.49
CA LEU A 669 25.57 -7.97 -21.17
C LEU A 669 26.17 -8.89 -22.23
N ASP A 670 25.41 -9.88 -22.70
CA ASP A 670 25.88 -10.83 -23.73
C ASP A 670 26.17 -10.14 -25.07
N GLU A 671 25.32 -9.20 -25.48
CA GLU A 671 25.49 -8.42 -26.71
C GLU A 671 26.73 -7.49 -26.63
N VAL A 672 26.96 -6.87 -25.47
CA VAL A 672 28.18 -6.06 -25.26
C VAL A 672 29.43 -6.95 -25.27
N LEU A 673 29.32 -8.20 -24.82
CA LEU A 673 30.40 -9.19 -24.78
C LEU A 673 30.70 -9.87 -26.13
N SER A 674 29.75 -9.91 -27.08
CA SER A 674 29.89 -10.67 -28.33
C SER A 674 30.71 -10.00 -29.45
N GLU A 675 31.35 -8.85 -29.18
CA GLU A 675 32.37 -8.16 -30.02
C GLU A 675 32.11 -8.13 -31.55
N THR A 676 31.09 -7.37 -32.02
CA THR A 676 31.04 -6.95 -33.43
C THR A 676 30.45 -5.53 -33.62
N SER A 677 31.29 -4.57 -34.04
CA SER A 677 30.98 -3.23 -34.63
C SER A 677 30.55 -2.05 -33.72
N ASP A 678 30.54 -0.83 -34.29
CA ASP A 678 30.22 0.48 -33.69
C ASP A 678 28.85 0.55 -32.96
N ASP A 679 27.95 -0.42 -33.19
CA ASP A 679 26.66 -0.57 -32.47
C ASP A 679 26.81 -0.98 -30.99
N ASN A 680 27.99 -1.43 -30.57
CA ASN A 680 28.24 -1.87 -29.18
C ASN A 680 28.16 -0.69 -28.18
N GLU A 681 28.69 0.49 -28.54
CA GLU A 681 28.68 1.64 -27.63
C GLU A 681 27.25 2.13 -27.34
N GLN A 682 26.39 2.12 -28.35
CA GLN A 682 24.99 2.50 -28.19
C GLN A 682 24.21 1.49 -27.35
N THR A 683 24.51 0.19 -27.52
CA THR A 683 23.93 -0.90 -26.74
C THR A 683 24.38 -0.86 -25.28
N ARG A 684 25.67 -0.55 -25.05
CA ARG A 684 26.23 -0.35 -23.73
C ARG A 684 25.64 0.86 -23.01
N ILE A 685 25.38 1.97 -23.72
CA ILE A 685 24.66 3.13 -23.17
C ILE A 685 23.21 2.75 -22.78
N LYS A 686 22.53 1.92 -23.57
CA LYS A 686 21.18 1.41 -23.24
C LYS A 686 21.21 0.52 -22.00
N LEU A 687 22.18 -0.39 -21.90
CA LEU A 687 22.41 -1.18 -20.69
C LEU A 687 22.59 -0.27 -19.47
N GLN A 688 23.50 0.71 -19.53
CA GLN A 688 23.74 1.64 -18.43
C GLN A 688 22.48 2.42 -18.04
N LYS A 689 21.71 2.92 -19.02
CA LYS A 689 20.42 3.59 -18.77
C LYS A 689 19.40 2.64 -18.15
N PHE A 690 19.32 1.40 -18.61
CA PHE A 690 18.44 0.38 -18.04
C PHE A 690 18.81 0.11 -16.58
N LEU A 691 20.10 -0.06 -16.28
CA LEU A 691 20.61 -0.26 -14.92
C LEU A 691 20.34 0.96 -14.01
N VAL A 692 20.32 2.17 -14.56
CA VAL A 692 19.97 3.38 -13.79
C VAL A 692 18.47 3.48 -13.55
N LYS A 693 17.64 3.24 -14.57
CA LYS A 693 16.20 3.55 -14.54
C LYS A 693 15.33 2.41 -14.04
N SER A 694 15.67 1.17 -14.37
CA SER A 694 14.92 0.00 -13.92
C SER A 694 15.33 -0.34 -12.49
N ASN A 695 14.34 -0.67 -11.66
CA ASN A 695 14.54 -1.22 -10.33
C ASN A 695 14.09 -2.69 -10.24
N SER A 696 13.81 -3.32 -11.39
CA SER A 696 13.07 -4.58 -11.46
C SER A 696 13.94 -5.76 -11.93
N TYR A 697 15.23 -5.76 -11.59
CA TYR A 697 16.18 -6.82 -11.91
C TYR A 697 17.12 -7.12 -10.71
N ARG A 698 17.68 -8.33 -10.65
CA ARG A 698 18.55 -8.79 -9.56
C ARG A 698 19.96 -8.25 -9.71
N ILE A 699 20.22 -7.15 -9.01
CA ILE A 699 21.52 -6.48 -8.94
C ILE A 699 22.65 -7.48 -8.62
N GLN A 700 22.46 -8.38 -7.66
CA GLN A 700 23.51 -9.34 -7.26
C GLN A 700 23.82 -10.41 -8.33
N ALA A 701 22.84 -10.87 -9.10
CA ALA A 701 23.08 -11.85 -10.17
C ALA A 701 23.85 -11.20 -11.32
N VAL A 702 23.46 -9.96 -11.66
CA VAL A 702 24.17 -9.13 -12.64
C VAL A 702 25.59 -8.84 -12.16
N LEU A 703 25.76 -8.45 -10.89
CA LEU A 703 27.08 -8.25 -10.26
C LEU A 703 27.94 -9.52 -10.35
N ASN A 704 27.42 -10.68 -9.93
CA ASN A 704 28.18 -11.94 -9.95
C ASN A 704 28.65 -12.32 -11.36
N ARG A 705 27.87 -11.99 -12.38
CA ARG A 705 28.22 -12.22 -13.78
C ARG A 705 29.26 -11.21 -14.27
N ILE A 706 29.04 -9.93 -14.00
CA ILE A 706 29.92 -8.86 -14.44
C ILE A 706 31.30 -8.95 -13.75
N ASN A 707 31.33 -9.30 -12.46
CA ASN A 707 32.56 -9.36 -11.65
C ASN A 707 33.57 -10.41 -12.16
N GLN A 708 33.15 -11.29 -13.08
CA GLN A 708 34.03 -12.23 -13.78
C GLN A 708 34.83 -11.57 -14.92
N THR A 709 34.52 -10.31 -15.27
CA THR A 709 35.10 -9.59 -16.42
C THR A 709 35.59 -8.20 -16.01
N LYS A 710 36.79 -7.80 -16.46
CA LYS A 710 37.37 -6.49 -16.12
C LYS A 710 36.80 -5.32 -16.95
N GLN A 711 35.91 -5.57 -17.91
CA GLN A 711 35.46 -4.61 -18.92
C GLN A 711 34.32 -3.67 -18.46
N PHE A 712 33.54 -4.04 -17.45
CA PHE A 712 32.25 -3.40 -17.12
C PHE A 712 32.29 -2.56 -15.82
N LYS A 713 33.36 -1.80 -15.63
CA LYS A 713 33.57 -1.02 -14.39
C LYS A 713 32.46 0.01 -14.14
N ARG A 714 31.95 0.68 -15.19
CA ARG A 714 30.88 1.67 -15.04
C ARG A 714 29.57 0.99 -14.62
N GLU A 715 29.24 -0.14 -15.22
CA GLU A 715 28.08 -0.95 -14.86
C GLU A 715 28.19 -1.52 -13.43
N LEU A 716 29.39 -1.95 -13.00
CA LEU A 716 29.64 -2.34 -11.61
C LEU A 716 29.36 -1.18 -10.63
N ALA A 717 29.85 0.02 -10.92
CA ALA A 717 29.57 1.19 -10.10
C ALA A 717 28.07 1.51 -10.02
N LEU A 718 27.35 1.38 -11.14
CA LEU A 718 25.89 1.55 -11.16
C LEU A 718 25.20 0.55 -10.21
N LEU A 719 25.60 -0.71 -10.28
CA LEU A 719 25.03 -1.80 -9.47
C LEU A 719 25.34 -1.65 -7.97
N TYR A 720 26.57 -1.29 -7.58
CA TYR A 720 26.91 -1.01 -6.17
C TYR A 720 26.11 0.17 -5.63
N GLY A 721 25.93 1.24 -6.43
CA GLY A 721 25.08 2.37 -6.06
C GLY A 721 23.62 1.96 -5.81
N LYS A 722 23.10 1.01 -6.60
CA LYS A 722 21.76 0.43 -6.40
C LYS A 722 21.63 -0.47 -5.16
N LEU A 723 22.73 -1.07 -4.69
CA LEU A 723 22.78 -1.78 -3.39
C LEU A 723 22.90 -0.82 -2.20
N ASN A 724 22.90 0.49 -2.43
CA ASN A 724 23.23 1.52 -1.44
C ASN A 724 24.68 1.41 -0.90
N ASP A 725 25.56 0.73 -1.62
CA ASP A 725 27.01 0.72 -1.36
C ASP A 725 27.66 1.86 -2.15
N PHE A 726 27.37 3.09 -1.72
CA PHE A 726 27.80 4.31 -2.43
C PHE A 726 29.32 4.47 -2.40
N GLU A 727 29.98 4.05 -1.33
CA GLU A 727 31.43 4.17 -1.19
C GLU A 727 32.13 3.32 -2.24
N GLN A 728 31.74 2.05 -2.39
CA GLN A 728 32.30 1.18 -3.42
C GLN A 728 31.96 1.65 -4.85
N ALA A 729 30.74 2.15 -5.07
CA ALA A 729 30.32 2.71 -6.35
C ALA A 729 31.20 3.90 -6.77
N PHE A 730 31.38 4.88 -5.89
CA PHE A 730 32.21 6.05 -6.17
C PHE A 730 33.70 5.70 -6.21
N GLN A 731 34.16 4.71 -5.45
CA GLN A 731 35.55 4.26 -5.53
C GLN A 731 35.88 3.74 -6.94
N ILE A 732 34.98 3.00 -7.58
CA ILE A 732 35.16 2.57 -8.97
C ILE A 732 35.15 3.79 -9.93
N LEU A 733 34.20 4.71 -9.79
CA LEU A 733 34.10 5.87 -10.71
C LEU A 733 35.29 6.83 -10.59
N VAL A 734 35.74 7.11 -9.36
CA VAL A 734 36.79 8.10 -9.06
C VAL A 734 38.19 7.50 -9.16
N ASN A 735 38.43 6.31 -8.60
CA ASN A 735 39.77 5.73 -8.53
C ASN A 735 40.10 4.81 -9.71
N GLU A 736 39.12 4.13 -10.30
CA GLU A 736 39.39 3.16 -11.35
C GLU A 736 39.07 3.64 -12.76
N LEU A 737 38.03 4.48 -12.90
CA LEU A 737 37.63 5.08 -14.18
C LEU A 737 38.13 6.52 -14.35
N GLU A 738 38.49 7.19 -13.25
CA GLU A 738 38.94 8.59 -13.23
C GLU A 738 37.93 9.56 -13.89
N ASP A 739 36.64 9.23 -13.86
CA ASP A 739 35.55 9.99 -14.47
C ASP A 739 34.80 10.82 -13.43
N TYR A 740 35.44 11.91 -13.00
CA TYR A 740 34.96 12.76 -11.90
C TYR A 740 33.64 13.46 -12.23
N GLN A 741 33.46 13.88 -13.49
CA GLN A 741 32.23 14.53 -13.94
C GLN A 741 31.04 13.56 -13.93
N TYR A 742 31.25 12.32 -14.37
CA TYR A 742 30.20 11.30 -14.29
C TYR A 742 29.89 10.92 -12.84
N ALA A 743 30.89 10.83 -11.96
CA ALA A 743 30.67 10.54 -10.54
C ALA A 743 29.75 11.57 -9.88
N GLU A 744 29.93 12.86 -10.17
CA GLU A 744 29.07 13.93 -9.66
C GLU A 744 27.66 13.88 -10.29
N ASN A 745 27.56 13.73 -11.61
CA ASN A 745 26.26 13.59 -12.27
C ASN A 745 25.49 12.38 -11.74
N TYR A 746 26.19 11.28 -11.46
CA TYR A 746 25.61 10.07 -10.88
C TYR A 746 25.22 10.25 -9.42
N CYS A 747 25.97 11.02 -8.64
CA CYS A 747 25.59 11.43 -7.28
C CYS A 747 24.25 12.18 -7.27
N VAL A 748 24.08 13.14 -8.19
CA VAL A 748 22.81 13.86 -8.35
C VAL A 748 21.68 12.93 -8.80
N ALA A 749 21.95 12.01 -9.73
CA ALA A 749 20.95 11.04 -10.19
C ALA A 749 20.50 10.07 -9.08
N LEU A 750 21.43 9.62 -8.22
CA LEU A 750 21.13 8.77 -7.06
C LEU A 750 20.37 9.50 -5.95
N SER A 751 20.50 10.83 -5.88
CA SER A 751 19.91 11.65 -4.82
C SER A 751 18.52 12.21 -5.19
N HIS A 752 18.14 12.24 -6.48
CA HIS A 752 16.92 12.90 -6.99
C HIS A 752 15.61 12.51 -6.27
N ASP A 753 15.40 11.21 -6.00
CA ASP A 753 14.14 10.70 -5.41
C ASP A 753 14.27 10.30 -3.93
N LYS A 754 15.36 10.73 -3.27
CA LYS A 754 15.68 10.31 -1.90
C LYS A 754 15.29 11.37 -0.86
N SER A 755 15.08 10.92 0.39
CA SER A 755 14.82 11.81 1.52
C SER A 755 15.98 12.80 1.73
N ASN A 756 15.73 13.93 2.40
CA ASN A 756 16.79 14.91 2.68
C ASN A 756 18.01 14.31 3.39
N ASP A 757 17.82 13.30 4.24
CA ASP A 757 18.92 12.70 4.98
C ASP A 757 19.68 11.68 4.13
N ASP A 758 18.99 10.93 3.27
CA ASP A 758 19.63 10.02 2.32
C ASP A 758 20.44 10.76 1.25
N ARG A 759 19.99 11.95 0.80
CA ARG A 759 20.75 12.80 -0.12
C ARG A 759 22.10 13.21 0.46
N LYS A 760 22.12 13.57 1.75
CA LYS A 760 23.37 13.87 2.47
C LYS A 760 24.29 12.65 2.51
N ILE A 761 23.75 11.45 2.78
CA ILE A 761 24.56 10.22 2.83
C ILE A 761 25.28 9.98 1.50
N VAL A 762 24.56 10.13 0.37
CA VAL A 762 25.14 9.94 -0.97
C VAL A 762 26.21 11.01 -1.28
N ALA A 763 25.90 12.29 -1.02
CA ALA A 763 26.83 13.39 -1.26
C ALA A 763 28.10 13.29 -0.39
N HIS A 764 27.96 12.89 0.88
CA HIS A 764 29.08 12.66 1.78
C HIS A 764 29.94 11.46 1.36
N ALA A 765 29.34 10.40 0.81
CA ALA A 765 30.10 9.25 0.31
C ALA A 765 31.04 9.64 -0.84
N LEU A 766 30.54 10.41 -1.83
CA LEU A 766 31.37 10.91 -2.93
C LEU A 766 32.48 11.85 -2.42
N PHE A 767 32.14 12.77 -1.50
CA PHE A 767 33.11 13.68 -0.90
C PHE A 767 34.24 12.95 -0.17
N ASN A 768 33.92 11.92 0.62
CA ASN A 768 34.93 11.12 1.32
C ASN A 768 35.84 10.37 0.35
N VAL A 769 35.29 9.80 -0.73
CA VAL A 769 36.08 9.10 -1.76
C VAL A 769 37.02 10.07 -2.48
N PHE A 770 36.58 11.28 -2.82
CA PHE A 770 37.46 12.30 -3.38
C PHE A 770 38.61 12.66 -2.43
N LEU A 771 38.32 12.93 -1.15
CA LEU A 771 39.36 13.25 -0.16
C LEU A 771 40.36 12.11 0.05
N ALA A 772 39.89 10.85 0.07
CA ALA A 772 40.76 9.69 0.19
C ALA A 772 41.67 9.48 -1.04
N SER A 773 41.30 10.08 -2.18
CA SER A 773 42.00 9.91 -3.46
C SER A 773 42.93 11.08 -3.79
N LEU A 774 42.95 12.13 -2.95
CA LEU A 774 43.66 13.40 -3.20
C LEU A 774 45.15 13.22 -3.51
N ASP A 775 45.79 12.23 -2.89
CA ASP A 775 47.23 11.95 -3.06
C ASP A 775 47.57 11.37 -4.46
N LYS A 776 46.58 10.86 -5.20
CA LYS A 776 46.80 10.26 -6.53
C LYS A 776 46.80 11.30 -7.65
N HIS A 777 45.82 12.20 -7.65
CA HIS A 777 45.60 13.23 -8.68
C HIS A 777 45.19 14.56 -8.02
N PRO A 778 46.15 15.28 -7.40
CA PRO A 778 45.83 16.37 -6.48
C PRO A 778 45.16 17.58 -7.13
N ASN A 779 45.41 17.86 -8.40
CA ASN A 779 44.86 19.04 -9.06
C ASN A 779 43.42 18.80 -9.53
N GLU A 780 43.20 17.68 -10.22
CA GLU A 780 41.91 17.28 -10.80
C GLU A 780 40.88 16.98 -9.71
N ILE A 781 41.30 16.33 -8.63
CA ILE A 781 40.42 16.04 -7.49
C ILE A 781 40.10 17.31 -6.71
N THR A 782 41.05 18.24 -6.58
CA THR A 782 40.79 19.55 -5.94
C THR A 782 39.72 20.31 -6.72
N GLU A 783 39.77 20.29 -8.05
CA GLU A 783 38.76 20.91 -8.91
C GLU A 783 37.40 20.21 -8.79
N ALA A 784 37.37 18.87 -8.80
CA ALA A 784 36.14 18.08 -8.63
C ALA A 784 35.48 18.29 -7.27
N VAL A 785 36.26 18.33 -6.18
CA VAL A 785 35.76 18.65 -4.83
C VAL A 785 35.21 20.07 -4.78
N HIS A 786 35.90 21.03 -5.41
CA HIS A 786 35.40 22.40 -5.47
C HIS A 786 34.06 22.49 -6.22
N HIS A 787 33.92 21.77 -7.34
CA HIS A 787 32.69 21.72 -8.12
C HIS A 787 31.54 21.05 -7.35
N LEU A 788 31.79 19.89 -6.72
CA LEU A 788 30.81 19.15 -5.90
C LEU A 788 30.24 20.02 -4.76
N LEU A 789 31.12 20.72 -4.04
CA LEU A 789 30.74 21.60 -2.92
C LEU A 789 29.96 22.84 -3.38
N CYS A 790 30.27 23.35 -4.58
CA CYS A 790 29.55 24.48 -5.16
C CYS A 790 28.16 24.10 -5.69
N ASN A 791 27.95 22.86 -6.12
CA ASN A 791 26.69 22.42 -6.74
C ASN A 791 25.71 21.80 -5.74
N ASN A 792 26.18 21.30 -4.59
CA ASN A 792 25.35 20.59 -3.60
C ASN A 792 25.28 21.32 -2.24
N GLU A 793 25.12 22.64 -2.27
CA GLU A 793 25.25 23.53 -1.09
C GLU A 793 24.26 23.22 0.06
N ILE A 794 23.11 22.59 -0.22
CA ILE A 794 22.07 22.28 0.77
C ILE A 794 22.30 20.91 1.43
N GLU A 795 23.04 20.03 0.77
CA GLU A 795 23.22 18.62 1.15
C GLU A 795 24.44 18.39 2.05
N PHE A 796 25.15 19.45 2.39
CA PHE A 796 26.44 19.41 3.07
C PHE A 796 26.42 20.24 4.37
N ASP A 797 26.86 19.63 5.48
CA ASP A 797 27.19 20.39 6.69
C ASP A 797 28.57 21.05 6.52
N PHE A 798 28.55 22.31 6.06
CA PHE A 798 29.77 23.09 5.84
C PHE A 798 30.68 23.21 7.08
N ILE A 799 30.15 23.13 8.30
CA ILE A 799 30.98 23.18 9.51
C ILE A 799 31.77 21.88 9.65
N GLU A 800 31.15 20.75 9.32
CA GLU A 800 31.81 19.44 9.34
C GLU A 800 32.82 19.29 8.21
N ILE A 801 32.52 19.82 7.02
CA ILE A 801 33.40 19.78 5.85
C ILE A 801 34.66 20.59 6.06
N LEU A 802 34.55 21.79 6.64
CA LEU A 802 35.71 22.65 6.91
C LEU A 802 36.74 21.98 7.83
N LYS A 803 36.31 21.06 8.70
CA LYS A 803 37.22 20.30 9.58
C LYS A 803 37.97 19.18 8.85
N ARG A 804 37.48 18.74 7.70
CA ARG A 804 38.01 17.59 6.94
C ARG A 804 38.80 18.00 5.69
N LEU A 805 38.73 19.27 5.28
CA LEU A 805 39.51 19.78 4.15
C LEU A 805 41.02 19.81 4.46
N PRO A 806 41.88 19.59 3.45
CA PRO A 806 43.33 19.65 3.65
C PRO A 806 43.78 21.03 4.15
N SER A 807 44.63 21.06 5.18
CA SER A 807 45.19 22.30 5.76
C SER A 807 46.06 23.11 4.79
N GLN A 808 46.40 22.51 3.65
CA GLN A 808 47.25 23.07 2.60
C GLN A 808 46.48 23.97 1.63
N TRP A 809 45.14 23.91 1.65
CA TRP A 809 44.28 24.70 0.78
C TRP A 809 44.21 26.14 1.27
N SER A 810 44.48 27.08 0.36
CA SER A 810 44.44 28.50 0.70
C SER A 810 42.99 28.98 0.94
N ILE A 811 42.81 29.94 1.85
CA ILE A 811 41.52 30.60 2.07
C ILE A 811 41.02 31.26 0.77
N LEU A 812 41.92 31.68 -0.11
CA LEU A 812 41.57 32.21 -1.43
C LEU A 812 40.88 31.16 -2.30
N SER A 813 41.34 29.90 -2.25
CA SER A 813 40.77 28.77 -3.00
C SER A 813 39.40 28.33 -2.46
N LEU A 814 39.08 28.66 -1.21
CA LEU A 814 37.80 28.34 -0.56
C LEU A 814 36.83 29.52 -0.54
N LYS A 815 37.24 30.69 -1.04
CA LYS A 815 36.49 31.93 -0.96
C LYS A 815 35.08 31.82 -1.54
N ASP A 816 34.94 31.21 -2.72
CA ASP A 816 33.66 31.13 -3.40
C ASP A 816 32.69 30.17 -2.71
N ILE A 817 33.20 29.04 -2.21
CA ILE A 817 32.46 28.07 -1.39
C ILE A 817 31.96 28.73 -0.10
N LEU A 818 32.85 29.43 0.62
CA LEU A 818 32.52 30.11 1.88
C LEU A 818 31.49 31.22 1.66
N LEU A 819 31.64 32.03 0.61
CA LEU A 819 30.69 33.10 0.29
C LEU A 819 29.31 32.55 -0.08
N ARG A 820 29.25 31.44 -0.82
CA ARG A 820 28.00 30.76 -1.19
C ARG A 820 27.32 30.14 0.02
N ALA A 821 28.05 29.38 0.84
CA ALA A 821 27.53 28.83 2.09
C ALA A 821 26.93 29.92 2.99
N MET A 822 27.66 31.02 3.20
CA MET A 822 27.16 32.16 3.98
C MET A 822 25.88 32.78 3.39
N ARG A 823 25.78 32.89 2.06
CA ARG A 823 24.57 33.38 1.37
C ARG A 823 23.40 32.42 1.58
N THR A 824 23.62 31.11 1.45
CA THR A 824 22.60 30.07 1.61
C THR A 824 22.08 30.05 3.05
N TYR A 825 22.95 30.07 4.06
CA TYR A 825 22.54 30.20 5.46
C TYR A 825 21.78 31.51 5.74
N SER A 826 22.25 32.64 5.20
CA SER A 826 21.55 33.92 5.32
C SER A 826 20.18 33.91 4.64
N TYR A 827 20.07 33.24 3.49
CA TYR A 827 18.82 33.08 2.75
C TYR A 827 17.83 32.22 3.52
N ILE A 828 18.25 31.06 4.06
CA ILE A 828 17.42 30.18 4.87
C ILE A 828 16.91 30.92 6.10
N GLU A 829 17.77 31.66 6.79
CA GLU A 829 17.39 32.47 7.94
C GLU A 829 16.32 33.52 7.57
N ARG A 830 16.56 34.30 6.51
CA ARG A 830 15.64 35.34 6.03
C ARG A 830 14.31 34.76 5.54
N SER A 831 14.36 33.67 4.78
CA SER A 831 13.18 32.96 4.26
C SER A 831 12.34 32.40 5.41
N THR A 832 12.98 31.87 6.45
CA THR A 832 12.28 31.40 7.66
C THR A 832 11.62 32.56 8.40
N LYS A 833 12.31 33.70 8.58
CA LYS A 833 11.71 34.91 9.16
C LYS A 833 10.52 35.42 8.33
N LEU A 834 10.64 35.40 6.99
CA LEU A 834 9.57 35.78 6.08
C LEU A 834 8.36 34.84 6.19
N LYS A 835 8.58 33.52 6.20
CA LYS A 835 7.51 32.52 6.41
C LYS A 835 6.78 32.74 7.73
N ILE A 836 7.51 33.01 8.81
CA ILE A 836 6.91 33.36 10.11
C ILE A 836 6.08 34.64 10.01
N ALA A 837 6.58 35.68 9.33
CA ALA A 837 5.85 36.94 9.13
C ALA A 837 4.60 36.77 8.25
N LEU A 838 4.69 36.00 7.17
CA LEU A 838 3.55 35.69 6.29
C LEU A 838 2.47 34.90 7.03
N ASN A 839 2.87 33.92 7.85
CA ASN A 839 1.93 33.20 8.71
C ASN A 839 1.25 34.12 9.73
N ARG A 840 1.99 35.09 10.31
CA ARG A 840 1.39 36.13 11.17
C ARG A 840 0.39 37.01 10.40
N ILE A 841 0.72 37.44 9.19
CA ILE A 841 -0.19 38.23 8.33
C ILE A 841 -1.44 37.42 7.98
N GLN A 842 -1.30 36.14 7.65
CA GLN A 842 -2.43 35.27 7.34
C GLN A 842 -3.34 35.10 8.56
N ASN A 843 -2.74 34.95 9.75
CA ASN A 843 -3.47 34.93 11.01
C ASN A 843 -4.22 36.26 11.26
N GLU A 844 -3.58 37.41 11.02
CA GLU A 844 -4.25 38.71 11.15
C GLU A 844 -5.35 38.93 10.11
N LYS A 845 -5.17 38.47 8.87
CA LYS A 845 -6.22 38.49 7.85
C LYS A 845 -7.42 37.64 8.28
N LEU A 846 -7.18 36.48 8.91
CA LEU A 846 -8.23 35.65 9.49
C LEU A 846 -8.93 36.39 10.65
N ASN A 847 -8.19 37.10 11.50
CA ASN A 847 -8.77 37.95 12.56
C ASN A 847 -9.63 39.08 11.98
N ILE A 848 -9.18 39.76 10.92
CA ILE A 848 -9.97 40.80 10.25
C ILE A 848 -11.23 40.20 9.61
N LYS A 849 -11.13 39.02 8.98
CA LYS A 849 -12.29 38.31 8.42
C LYS A 849 -13.29 37.94 9.51
N LEU A 850 -12.80 37.48 10.66
CA LEU A 850 -13.60 37.20 11.85
C LEU A 850 -14.28 38.47 12.38
N THR A 851 -13.58 39.60 12.45
CA THR A 851 -14.14 40.89 12.88
C THR A 851 -15.20 41.40 11.90
N LYS A 852 -14.98 41.27 10.58
CA LYS A 852 -16.00 41.61 9.57
C LYS A 852 -17.27 40.76 9.69
N LEU A 853 -17.11 39.46 9.96
CA LEU A 853 -18.23 38.56 10.27
C LEU A 853 -18.95 38.95 11.57
N LYS A 854 -18.24 39.52 12.56
CA LYS A 854 -18.84 40.05 13.79
C LYS A 854 -19.55 41.39 13.59
N CYS A 855 -19.15 42.19 12.59
CA CYS A 855 -19.71 43.51 12.30
C CYS A 855 -20.81 43.49 11.21
N SER A 856 -21.07 42.36 10.57
CA SER A 856 -22.17 42.24 9.60
C SER A 856 -23.52 42.19 10.29
N ASN A 857 -24.37 43.17 10.01
CA ASN A 857 -25.75 43.19 10.51
C ASN A 857 -26.58 42.10 9.83
N VAL A 858 -27.33 41.34 10.62
CA VAL A 858 -28.20 40.27 10.15
C VAL A 858 -29.65 40.74 10.30
N ILE A 859 -30.39 40.75 9.19
CA ILE A 859 -31.81 41.12 9.21
C ILE A 859 -32.63 39.87 9.51
N ILE A 860 -33.26 39.85 10.68
CA ILE A 860 -34.25 38.84 11.08
C ILE A 860 -35.63 39.39 10.70
N ASN A 861 -36.36 38.67 9.84
CA ASN A 861 -37.74 38.99 9.47
C ASN A 861 -38.68 37.84 9.84
N GLU A 862 -39.99 38.08 9.83
CA GLU A 862 -41.02 37.14 10.25
C GLU A 862 -41.06 35.82 9.44
N TYR A 863 -40.43 35.77 8.27
CA TYR A 863 -40.37 34.58 7.41
C TYR A 863 -39.13 33.72 7.66
N ARG A 864 -38.11 34.25 8.36
CA ARG A 864 -36.88 33.51 8.67
C ARG A 864 -37.11 32.52 9.80
N ARG A 865 -36.72 31.26 9.57
CA ARG A 865 -36.81 30.16 10.53
C ARG A 865 -35.42 29.65 10.88
N CYS A 866 -35.25 29.22 12.12
CA CYS A 866 -34.03 28.62 12.64
C CYS A 866 -33.72 27.35 11.86
N LYS A 867 -32.50 27.21 11.31
CA LYS A 867 -32.10 26.02 10.54
C LYS A 867 -32.12 24.73 11.36
N HIS A 868 -31.99 24.83 12.69
CA HIS A 868 -31.94 23.67 13.57
C HIS A 868 -33.32 23.18 14.00
N CYS A 869 -34.15 24.03 14.59
CA CYS A 869 -35.47 23.63 15.10
C CYS A 869 -36.63 23.97 14.14
N LEU A 870 -36.35 24.64 13.02
CA LEU A 870 -37.32 25.11 12.02
C LEU A 870 -38.40 26.08 12.54
N GLN A 871 -38.27 26.58 13.77
CA GLN A 871 -39.16 27.57 14.36
C GLN A 871 -38.76 29.01 13.99
N GLN A 872 -39.72 29.94 14.02
CA GLN A 872 -39.48 31.37 13.79
C GLN A 872 -38.59 31.99 14.90
N PHE A 873 -37.89 33.07 14.56
CA PHE A 873 -37.11 33.84 15.52
C PHE A 873 -38.00 34.80 16.31
N TYR A 874 -38.16 34.53 17.61
CA TYR A 874 -38.89 35.42 18.54
C TYR A 874 -37.96 36.37 19.31
N GLU A 875 -36.65 36.13 19.24
CA GLU A 875 -35.61 36.93 19.89
C GLU A 875 -34.80 37.69 18.85
N THR A 876 -34.31 38.88 19.21
CA THR A 876 -33.44 39.71 18.34
C THR A 876 -32.02 39.14 18.19
N SER A 877 -31.69 38.10 18.97
CA SER A 877 -30.37 37.47 19.00
C SER A 877 -30.41 36.14 18.23
N CYS A 878 -29.53 35.97 17.25
CA CYS A 878 -29.35 34.70 16.54
C CYS A 878 -27.86 34.42 16.29
N ILE A 879 -27.50 33.15 16.11
CA ILE A 879 -26.18 32.75 15.66
C ILE A 879 -26.25 32.50 14.15
N VAL A 880 -25.29 33.06 13.41
CA VAL A 880 -25.19 32.89 11.97
C VAL A 880 -23.95 32.06 11.66
N TYR A 881 -24.15 30.91 11.03
CA TYR A 881 -23.07 30.05 10.56
C TYR A 881 -22.42 30.61 9.29
N GLN A 882 -21.25 30.08 8.92
CA GLN A 882 -20.47 30.58 7.78
C GLN A 882 -21.21 30.46 6.43
N ASP A 883 -22.17 29.54 6.33
CA ASP A 883 -23.05 29.37 5.18
C ASP A 883 -24.22 30.39 5.14
N GLY A 884 -24.26 31.33 6.09
CA GLY A 884 -25.31 32.34 6.23
C GLY A 884 -26.59 31.83 6.91
N SER A 885 -26.61 30.58 7.36
CA SER A 885 -27.75 30.02 8.06
C SER A 885 -27.87 30.55 9.48
N GLN A 886 -29.09 30.91 9.87
CA GLN A 886 -29.40 31.51 11.16
C GLN A 886 -30.00 30.44 12.06
N VAL A 887 -29.55 30.37 13.31
CA VAL A 887 -30.13 29.51 14.35
C VAL A 887 -30.36 30.30 15.63
N HIS A 888 -31.33 29.89 16.45
CA HIS A 888 -31.50 30.50 17.76
C HIS A 888 -30.23 30.29 18.59
N VAL A 889 -29.91 31.25 19.47
CA VAL A 889 -28.73 31.15 20.33
C VAL A 889 -28.77 29.88 21.19
N HIS A 890 -29.96 29.48 21.67
CA HIS A 890 -30.12 28.23 22.42
C HIS A 890 -29.94 26.96 21.57
N CYS A 891 -30.43 26.97 20.31
CA CYS A 891 -30.25 25.86 19.37
C CYS A 891 -28.78 25.68 19.01
N ALA A 892 -28.04 26.76 18.79
CA ALA A 892 -26.62 26.69 18.51
C ALA A 892 -25.81 26.14 19.69
N LYS A 893 -26.22 26.44 20.93
CA LYS A 893 -25.60 25.88 22.15
C LYS A 893 -25.86 24.38 22.34
N GLN A 894 -26.85 23.82 21.65
CA GLN A 894 -27.11 22.37 21.62
C GLN A 894 -26.35 21.66 20.48
N LEU A 895 -25.81 22.42 19.53
CA LEU A 895 -25.06 21.93 18.36
C LEU A 895 -23.52 21.95 18.55
N ASN A 896 -23.02 22.65 19.58
CA ASN A 896 -21.63 22.62 20.04
C ASN A 896 -21.52 21.78 21.30
#